data_AF-A0A940AEE2-F1
#
_entry.id   AF-A0A940AEE2-F1
#
_cell.length_a   1.000
_cell.length_b   1.000
_cell.length_c   1.000
_cell.angle_alpha   90.00
_cell.angle_beta   90.00
_cell.angle_gamma   90.00
#
_symmetry.space_group_name_H-M   'P 1'
#
loop_
_entity.id
_entity.type
_entity.pdbx_description
1 polymer ?
#
loop_
_entity_poly.entity_id
_entity_poly.type
_entity_poly.pdbx_seq_one_letter_code
_entity_poly.pdbx_strand_id
1 'polypeptide(L)'
;MRAKRFLTLALFVLLALSAVAQKNSWDGWQVRPRGEIRMLNFFVNIIYDVSPERERPFAKTSHWNMVLLESLNQNPPDYLLRLMDTVYNPDNLYGCITRLYGESSFDELRITGDFVVVNIKESRVLKYGSFNESNIENAAVEFVNEQGGLRTIYGHDDISYYDLDGSGKIGFIQFFFRNITKEYGGDSAGNGYFSTSMLRNRKLLINGEYYPFSGVGTAQCVGTHDVSQNPTGIVQHEISHSFFGPNSFHTSGGNHRRSGEYMPFLSIQGGYGLMGGSGSGLVSCNGYERWRMHWIHPSNRNDNGWWIVARDLDGKPVNADISQKDSACSFILRDFVTYGDAVRIKLPYKDSESSSNQYIWLENHQSGRNGKLDFLQFANESDCRPQQVAGVYAYYQIGRDVLSGANNDVYFANERDNLRMIPAEGYWNYSIHKADTPYNIKCISWAGHDYYHTRDTENPFCGSHDMETHFDADDEVLSLSRACESAIWRKIIGTVRIDSLALNGDARDMFCTHTRLNMGTNPSTCNAKTLYNSMTTGEFKCANYQSRNTQTTYLTGLGIEITPFDDGNYRIDVRWDDYTIANDAIWTGSISLKEKAILATKKEIRLTQNLTVAQPMRDDITGLFAKPTVLVCEAGSEFVQEAGSIVNVEEKSSLVIEAGAAYRMDSKAKLKIDRTSHLVVRGKLIVGNGAKLVVRSKEGLQLEGGEVVNE
;
A
#
# COMPACT_ATOMS: atom_id res chain seq x y z
N MET A 1 55.47 22.65 -11.60
CA MET A 1 54.81 21.58 -12.38
C MET A 1 54.26 20.42 -11.53
N ARG A 2 54.93 19.98 -10.45
CA ARG A 2 54.45 18.88 -9.58
C ARG A 2 53.20 19.19 -8.74
N ALA A 3 53.05 20.42 -8.22
CA ALA A 3 51.87 20.81 -7.44
C ALA A 3 50.56 20.86 -8.25
N LYS A 4 50.61 21.30 -9.52
CA LYS A 4 49.45 21.25 -10.43
C LYS A 4 49.02 19.81 -10.73
N ARG A 5 49.96 18.88 -10.93
CA ARG A 5 49.64 17.45 -11.16
C ARG A 5 49.03 16.79 -9.92
N PHE A 6 49.47 17.15 -8.71
CA PHE A 6 48.88 16.65 -7.47
C PHE A 6 47.45 17.17 -7.26
N LEU A 7 47.21 18.46 -7.54
CA LEU A 7 45.88 19.06 -7.43
C LEU A 7 44.90 18.46 -8.45
N THR A 8 45.35 18.22 -9.70
CA THR A 8 44.53 17.57 -10.73
C THR A 8 44.22 16.11 -10.39
N LEU A 9 45.19 15.35 -9.86
CA LEU A 9 44.98 13.97 -9.45
C LEU A 9 44.04 13.87 -8.23
N ALA A 10 44.19 14.77 -7.24
CA ALA A 10 43.28 14.84 -6.10
C ALA A 10 41.86 15.24 -6.52
N LEU A 11 41.71 16.15 -7.50
CA LEU A 11 40.40 16.54 -8.04
C LEU A 11 39.75 15.38 -8.82
N PHE A 12 40.52 14.59 -9.58
CA PHE A 12 40.01 13.40 -10.27
C PHE A 12 39.63 12.28 -9.31
N VAL A 13 40.39 12.09 -8.22
CA VAL A 13 40.04 11.12 -7.17
C VAL A 13 38.82 11.57 -6.38
N LEU A 14 38.66 12.87 -6.09
CA LEU A 14 37.45 13.42 -5.47
C LEU A 14 36.22 13.38 -6.39
N LEU A 15 36.39 13.60 -7.70
CA LEU A 15 35.34 13.43 -8.72
C LEU A 15 34.96 11.96 -8.94
N ALA A 16 35.94 11.04 -8.85
CA ALA A 16 35.69 9.60 -8.92
C ALA A 16 35.05 9.05 -7.64
N LEU A 17 35.34 9.64 -6.47
CA LEU A 17 34.71 9.28 -5.19
C LEU A 17 33.32 9.91 -4.99
N SER A 18 32.96 10.94 -5.76
CA SER A 18 31.63 11.59 -5.72
C SER A 18 30.68 11.10 -6.82
N ALA A 19 31.14 10.25 -7.74
CA ALA A 19 30.26 9.50 -8.63
C ALA A 19 29.64 8.31 -7.88
N VAL A 20 28.85 8.59 -6.83
CA VAL A 20 27.84 7.61 -6.40
C VAL A 20 26.97 7.40 -7.64
N ALA A 21 26.94 6.17 -8.16
CA ALA A 21 26.16 5.85 -9.34
C ALA A 21 24.72 6.32 -9.09
N GLN A 22 24.31 7.35 -9.83
CA GLN A 22 22.95 7.87 -9.77
C GLN A 22 22.01 6.71 -10.11
N LYS A 23 21.16 6.36 -9.17
CA LYS A 23 20.11 5.38 -9.36
C LYS A 23 18.84 6.12 -9.70
N ASN A 24 18.09 5.57 -10.63
CA ASN A 24 16.73 5.98 -10.92
C ASN A 24 15.78 4.83 -10.60
N SER A 25 14.59 5.14 -10.09
CA SER A 25 13.57 4.13 -9.79
C SER A 25 13.15 3.36 -11.04
N TRP A 26 13.08 4.03 -12.20
CA TRP A 26 12.69 3.44 -13.49
C TRP A 26 13.78 2.58 -14.14
N ASP A 27 14.99 2.53 -13.57
CA ASP A 27 16.00 1.54 -13.96
C ASP A 27 15.80 0.20 -13.25
N GLY A 28 14.84 0.14 -12.31
CA GLY A 28 14.55 -1.00 -11.47
C GLY A 28 15.62 -1.26 -10.40
N TRP A 29 15.27 -2.07 -9.41
CA TRP A 29 16.19 -2.40 -8.33
C TRP A 29 17.30 -3.36 -8.81
N GLN A 30 16.89 -4.48 -9.41
CA GLN A 30 17.78 -5.51 -9.96
C GLN A 30 17.60 -5.70 -11.46
N VAL A 31 16.36 -5.60 -11.92
CA VAL A 31 15.98 -5.84 -13.31
C VAL A 31 15.31 -4.60 -13.87
N ARG A 32 15.65 -4.25 -15.11
CA ARG A 32 15.02 -3.11 -15.78
C ARG A 32 13.52 -3.40 -15.96
N PRO A 33 12.62 -2.50 -15.55
CA PRO A 33 11.18 -2.67 -15.66
C PRO A 33 10.68 -2.34 -17.07
N ARG A 34 11.46 -2.66 -18.12
CA ARG A 34 11.16 -2.40 -19.52
C ARG A 34 11.84 -3.42 -20.43
N GLY A 35 11.30 -3.59 -21.63
CA GLY A 35 11.77 -4.54 -22.62
C GLY A 35 11.18 -5.93 -22.41
N GLU A 36 11.78 -6.92 -23.06
CA GLU A 36 11.38 -8.31 -22.96
C GLU A 36 12.21 -9.03 -21.90
N ILE A 37 11.52 -9.72 -21.00
CA ILE A 37 12.09 -10.61 -20.01
C ILE A 37 11.47 -11.98 -20.25
N ARG A 38 12.31 -12.98 -20.52
CA ARG A 38 11.88 -14.37 -20.51
C ARG A 38 12.41 -15.05 -19.27
N MET A 39 11.50 -15.53 -18.45
CA MET A 39 11.81 -16.22 -17.20
C MET A 39 11.99 -17.72 -17.45
N LEU A 40 13.04 -18.30 -16.88
CA LEU A 40 13.22 -19.75 -16.86
C LEU A 40 12.54 -20.32 -15.62
N ASN A 41 11.51 -21.15 -15.81
CA ASN A 41 10.66 -21.60 -14.71
C ASN A 41 10.88 -23.09 -14.40
N PHE A 42 11.44 -23.41 -13.24
CA PHE A 42 11.60 -24.76 -12.74
C PHE A 42 10.42 -25.14 -11.83
N PHE A 43 9.66 -26.14 -12.24
CA PHE A 43 8.60 -26.76 -11.44
C PHE A 43 9.13 -28.05 -10.82
N VAL A 44 9.46 -28.02 -9.54
CA VAL A 44 10.10 -29.12 -8.83
C VAL A 44 9.11 -29.87 -7.96
N ASN A 45 8.97 -31.18 -8.21
CA ASN A 45 8.24 -32.11 -7.36
C ASN A 45 9.23 -33.07 -6.69
N ILE A 46 9.03 -33.27 -5.38
CA ILE A 46 9.83 -34.19 -4.58
C ILE A 46 9.13 -35.54 -4.51
N ILE A 47 9.89 -36.59 -4.77
CA ILE A 47 9.49 -37.98 -4.52
C ILE A 47 10.09 -38.35 -3.17
N TYR A 48 9.28 -38.40 -2.12
CA TYR A 48 9.72 -38.75 -0.76
C TYR A 48 10.01 -40.25 -0.65
N ASP A 49 11.17 -40.67 -1.16
CA ASP A 49 11.63 -42.06 -1.14
C ASP A 49 12.32 -42.46 0.18
N VAL A 50 12.73 -41.50 1.01
CA VAL A 50 13.35 -41.74 2.32
C VAL A 50 12.35 -41.54 3.45
N SER A 51 11.48 -40.54 3.34
CA SER A 51 10.45 -40.19 4.31
C SER A 51 9.04 -40.12 3.68
N PRO A 52 8.47 -41.25 3.21
CA PRO A 52 7.19 -41.26 2.49
C PRO A 52 6.02 -40.64 3.25
N GLU A 53 6.06 -40.64 4.58
CA GLU A 53 5.07 -40.01 5.45
C GLU A 53 4.98 -38.49 5.30
N ARG A 54 5.99 -37.85 4.69
CA ARG A 54 6.02 -36.42 4.40
C ARG A 54 5.18 -36.04 3.19
N GLU A 55 4.87 -37.00 2.33
CA GLU A 55 3.95 -36.81 1.22
C GLU A 55 2.52 -36.61 1.76
N ARG A 56 1.96 -35.42 1.57
CA ARG A 56 0.61 -35.11 2.06
C ARG A 56 -0.45 -35.75 1.14
N PRO A 57 -1.52 -36.35 1.68
CA PRO A 57 -2.63 -36.84 0.88
C PRO A 57 -3.33 -35.69 0.14
N PHE A 58 -3.57 -35.85 -1.17
CA PHE A 58 -4.07 -34.78 -2.04
C PHE A 58 -5.59 -34.71 -2.10
N ALA A 59 -6.12 -33.50 -2.31
CA ALA A 59 -7.50 -33.29 -2.71
C ALA A 59 -7.74 -33.87 -4.11
N LYS A 60 -8.98 -34.32 -4.39
CA LYS A 60 -9.38 -34.90 -5.69
C LYS A 60 -9.22 -33.98 -6.91
N THR A 61 -8.95 -32.68 -6.70
CA THR A 61 -8.87 -31.62 -7.73
C THR A 61 -7.45 -31.04 -7.82
N SER A 62 -6.43 -31.90 -7.92
CA SER A 62 -5.03 -31.49 -8.01
C SER A 62 -4.68 -31.08 -9.45
N HIS A 63 -4.12 -29.89 -9.63
CA HIS A 63 -3.65 -29.39 -10.93
C HIS A 63 -2.19 -29.78 -11.24
N TRP A 64 -1.50 -30.36 -10.28
CA TRP A 64 -0.15 -30.89 -10.43
C TRP A 64 -0.02 -32.22 -9.69
N ASN A 65 -0.08 -33.32 -10.45
CA ASN A 65 -0.18 -34.66 -9.86
C ASN A 65 1.17 -35.15 -9.30
N MET A 66 1.11 -36.17 -8.45
CA MET A 66 2.29 -36.88 -7.97
C MET A 66 2.88 -37.75 -9.07
N VAL A 67 4.20 -37.94 -9.05
CA VAL A 67 4.88 -39.01 -9.79
C VAL A 67 5.71 -39.88 -8.85
N LEU A 68 6.04 -41.09 -9.30
CA LEU A 68 6.82 -42.06 -8.51
C LEU A 68 8.27 -42.24 -9.01
N LEU A 69 8.61 -41.64 -10.16
CA LEU A 69 9.91 -41.81 -10.81
C LEU A 69 10.55 -40.46 -11.12
N GLU A 70 11.87 -40.38 -10.91
CA GLU A 70 12.64 -39.22 -11.34
C GLU A 70 12.49 -39.03 -12.85
N SER A 71 12.24 -37.80 -13.27
CA SER A 71 11.94 -37.51 -14.67
C SER A 71 12.03 -36.02 -14.97
N LEU A 72 12.28 -35.72 -16.24
CA LEU A 72 12.29 -34.38 -16.80
C LEU A 72 11.07 -34.19 -17.72
N ASN A 73 10.34 -33.09 -17.53
CA ASN A 73 9.16 -32.69 -18.30
C ASN A 73 8.04 -33.73 -18.36
N GLN A 74 7.94 -34.60 -17.36
CA GLN A 74 6.83 -35.53 -17.20
C GLN A 74 5.83 -35.03 -16.18
N ASN A 75 4.54 -35.20 -16.48
CA ASN A 75 3.42 -34.77 -15.64
C ASN A 75 3.50 -33.28 -15.24
N PRO A 76 3.55 -32.36 -16.22
CA PRO A 76 3.54 -30.93 -15.95
C PRO A 76 2.22 -30.49 -15.31
N PRO A 77 2.21 -29.37 -14.54
CA PRO A 77 0.97 -28.72 -14.15
C PRO A 77 0.09 -28.39 -15.36
N ASP A 78 -1.23 -28.48 -15.21
CA ASP A 78 -2.18 -28.21 -16.31
C ASP A 78 -2.44 -26.72 -16.59
N TYR A 79 -1.77 -25.83 -15.84
CA TYR A 79 -1.97 -24.38 -15.85
C TYR A 79 -0.77 -23.58 -16.36
N LEU A 80 0.30 -24.21 -16.85
CA LEU A 80 1.53 -23.49 -17.22
C LEU A 80 1.29 -22.30 -18.16
N LEU A 81 0.51 -22.49 -19.22
CA LEU A 81 0.16 -21.41 -20.16
C LEU A 81 -0.87 -20.41 -19.59
N ARG A 82 -1.65 -20.79 -18.56
CA ARG A 82 -2.49 -19.83 -17.82
C ARG A 82 -1.64 -18.95 -16.92
N LEU A 83 -0.47 -19.42 -16.47
CA LEU A 83 0.43 -18.64 -15.64
C LEU A 83 1.23 -17.61 -16.47
N MET A 84 1.84 -18.04 -17.57
CA MET A 84 2.72 -17.19 -18.38
C MET A 84 2.70 -17.63 -19.85
N ASP A 85 2.64 -16.66 -20.76
CA ASP A 85 2.74 -16.94 -22.19
C ASP A 85 4.19 -17.25 -22.59
N THR A 86 4.35 -18.11 -23.59
CA THR A 86 5.66 -18.43 -24.17
C THR A 86 6.09 -17.44 -25.25
N VAL A 87 5.16 -16.66 -25.79
CA VAL A 87 5.42 -15.63 -26.78
C VAL A 87 4.56 -14.42 -26.43
N TYR A 88 5.17 -13.24 -26.47
CA TYR A 88 4.45 -12.02 -26.18
C TYR A 88 3.69 -11.54 -27.42
N ASN A 89 2.36 -11.65 -27.39
CA ASN A 89 1.49 -11.09 -28.43
C ASN A 89 0.43 -10.18 -27.79
N PRO A 90 0.57 -8.84 -27.85
CA PRO A 90 -0.33 -7.91 -27.16
C PRO A 90 -1.80 -8.05 -27.58
N ASP A 91 -2.08 -8.58 -28.77
CA ASP A 91 -3.44 -8.80 -29.25
C ASP A 91 -4.08 -10.11 -28.75
N ASN A 92 -3.29 -11.00 -28.15
CA ASN A 92 -3.73 -12.33 -27.70
C ASN A 92 -2.89 -12.87 -26.53
N LEU A 93 -2.79 -12.09 -25.45
CA LEU A 93 -2.17 -12.52 -24.20
C LEU A 93 -3.15 -13.38 -23.37
N TYR A 94 -2.66 -14.48 -22.80
CA TYR A 94 -3.46 -15.41 -22.01
C TYR A 94 -2.90 -15.63 -20.61
N GLY A 95 -1.58 -15.76 -20.48
CA GLY A 95 -0.90 -15.98 -19.21
C GLY A 95 -1.11 -14.82 -18.23
N CYS A 96 -1.52 -15.10 -16.99
CA CYS A 96 -1.90 -14.07 -16.04
C CYS A 96 -0.73 -13.16 -15.62
N ILE A 97 0.48 -13.69 -15.45
CA ILE A 97 1.68 -12.89 -15.16
C ILE A 97 2.07 -12.05 -16.38
N THR A 98 2.02 -12.64 -17.58
CA THR A 98 2.29 -11.91 -18.83
C THR A 98 1.34 -10.74 -19.01
N ARG A 99 0.03 -11.00 -18.85
CA ARG A 99 -1.01 -9.98 -18.90
C ARG A 99 -0.82 -8.92 -17.82
N LEU A 100 -0.58 -9.31 -16.57
CA LEU A 100 -0.50 -8.37 -15.47
C LEU A 100 0.59 -7.32 -15.69
N TYR A 101 1.82 -7.73 -16.02
CA TYR A 101 2.90 -6.78 -16.26
C TYR A 101 2.77 -6.04 -17.60
N GLY A 102 2.22 -6.68 -18.64
CA GLY A 102 1.90 -6.00 -19.90
C GLY A 102 0.87 -4.88 -19.71
N GLU A 103 -0.27 -5.18 -19.10
CA GLU A 103 -1.35 -4.22 -18.81
C GLU A 103 -0.89 -3.15 -17.81
N SER A 104 -0.08 -3.50 -16.80
CA SER A 104 0.45 -2.54 -15.83
C SER A 104 1.43 -1.54 -16.46
N SER A 105 2.23 -1.99 -17.43
CA SER A 105 3.29 -1.19 -18.05
C SER A 105 2.92 -0.58 -19.40
N PHE A 106 1.70 -0.81 -19.89
CA PHE A 106 1.30 -0.49 -21.27
C PHE A 106 2.24 -1.12 -22.31
N ASP A 107 2.55 -2.39 -22.09
CA ASP A 107 3.41 -3.24 -22.92
C ASP A 107 4.88 -2.75 -23.03
N GLU A 108 5.29 -1.81 -22.17
CA GLU A 108 6.70 -1.42 -22.02
C GLU A 108 7.52 -2.53 -21.35
N LEU A 109 6.92 -3.33 -20.48
CA LEU A 109 7.49 -4.51 -19.86
C LEU A 109 6.75 -5.76 -20.34
N ARG A 110 7.48 -6.70 -20.94
CA ARG A 110 6.96 -7.89 -21.59
C ARG A 110 7.54 -9.12 -20.92
N ILE A 111 6.75 -9.78 -20.08
CA ILE A 111 7.19 -10.98 -19.34
C ILE A 111 6.63 -12.22 -20.03
N THR A 112 7.51 -13.11 -20.46
CA THR A 112 7.18 -14.43 -21.00
C THR A 112 8.00 -15.48 -20.28
N GLY A 113 7.70 -16.76 -20.52
CA GLY A 113 8.47 -17.83 -19.89
C GLY A 113 8.34 -19.15 -20.61
N ASP A 114 9.29 -20.02 -20.32
CA ASP A 114 9.18 -21.45 -20.61
C ASP A 114 9.51 -22.23 -19.34
N PHE A 115 9.16 -23.51 -19.35
CA PHE A 115 9.02 -24.31 -18.17
C PHE A 115 9.86 -25.57 -18.26
N VAL A 116 10.41 -25.96 -17.12
CA VAL A 116 11.09 -27.23 -16.92
C VAL A 116 10.42 -27.89 -15.72
N VAL A 117 9.87 -29.08 -15.89
CA VAL A 117 9.26 -29.84 -14.78
C VAL A 117 10.25 -30.91 -14.35
N VAL A 118 10.66 -30.85 -13.09
CA VAL A 118 11.70 -31.71 -12.55
C VAL A 118 11.11 -32.54 -11.41
N ASN A 119 11.12 -33.85 -11.58
CA ASN A 119 10.76 -34.79 -10.53
C ASN A 119 12.05 -35.42 -10.01
N ILE A 120 12.38 -35.19 -8.74
CA ILE A 120 13.59 -35.72 -8.11
C ILE A 120 13.26 -36.44 -6.81
N LYS A 121 14.09 -37.42 -6.47
CA LYS A 121 14.01 -38.12 -5.19
C LYS A 121 14.55 -37.27 -4.04
N GLU A 122 13.93 -37.41 -2.89
CA GLU A 122 14.43 -36.86 -1.63
C GLU A 122 15.87 -37.33 -1.34
N SER A 123 16.17 -38.62 -1.58
CA SER A 123 17.51 -39.17 -1.41
C SER A 123 18.58 -38.47 -2.26
N ARG A 124 18.21 -37.87 -3.41
CA ARG A 124 19.12 -37.04 -4.22
C ARG A 124 19.41 -35.71 -3.54
N VAL A 125 18.37 -35.05 -3.02
CA VAL A 125 18.51 -33.78 -2.28
C VAL A 125 19.42 -33.97 -1.06
N LEU A 126 19.24 -35.09 -0.34
CA LEU A 126 20.01 -35.40 0.87
C LEU A 126 21.51 -35.62 0.63
N LYS A 127 21.96 -35.84 -0.63
CA LYS A 127 23.40 -35.88 -0.97
C LYS A 127 24.10 -34.54 -0.72
N TYR A 128 23.33 -33.45 -0.68
CA TYR A 128 23.81 -32.11 -0.34
C TYR A 128 23.79 -31.82 1.17
N GLY A 129 23.55 -32.83 2.00
CA GLY A 129 23.70 -32.80 3.45
C GLY A 129 22.38 -32.65 4.22
N SER A 130 21.45 -31.82 3.76
CA SER A 130 20.14 -31.66 4.39
C SER A 130 19.03 -31.35 3.39
N PHE A 131 17.78 -31.64 3.76
CA PHE A 131 16.61 -31.37 2.93
C PHE A 131 16.11 -29.94 3.17
N ASN A 132 16.53 -29.02 2.30
CA ASN A 132 16.14 -27.61 2.31
C ASN A 132 16.04 -27.07 0.88
N GLU A 133 15.36 -25.94 0.71
CA GLU A 133 15.12 -25.25 -0.56
C GLU A 133 16.37 -25.16 -1.45
N SER A 134 17.47 -24.58 -0.95
CA SER A 134 18.69 -24.41 -1.74
C SER A 134 19.27 -25.75 -2.24
N ASN A 135 19.20 -26.79 -1.41
CA ASN A 135 19.65 -28.13 -1.80
C ASN A 135 18.71 -28.81 -2.80
N ILE A 136 17.41 -28.51 -2.75
CA ILE A 136 16.42 -28.96 -3.73
C ILE A 136 16.73 -28.32 -5.10
N GLU A 137 16.95 -27.02 -5.14
CA GLU A 137 17.32 -26.29 -6.37
C GLU A 137 18.61 -26.85 -6.97
N ASN A 138 19.64 -27.07 -6.13
CA ASN A 138 20.91 -27.66 -6.55
C ASN A 138 20.70 -29.05 -7.18
N ALA A 139 19.91 -29.91 -6.51
CA ALA A 139 19.61 -31.26 -6.98
C ALA A 139 18.78 -31.24 -8.29
N ALA A 140 17.87 -30.29 -8.45
CA ALA A 140 17.07 -30.13 -9.65
C ALA A 140 17.95 -29.72 -10.84
N VAL A 141 18.83 -28.73 -10.67
CA VAL A 141 19.77 -28.29 -11.72
C VAL A 141 20.77 -29.40 -12.08
N GLU A 142 21.31 -30.12 -11.09
CA GLU A 142 22.17 -31.27 -11.34
C GLU A 142 21.45 -32.35 -12.15
N PHE A 143 20.21 -32.69 -11.77
CA PHE A 143 19.43 -33.69 -12.50
C PHE A 143 19.18 -33.26 -13.95
N VAL A 144 18.82 -32.00 -14.21
CA VAL A 144 18.69 -31.49 -15.59
C VAL A 144 19.98 -31.64 -16.38
N ASN A 145 21.12 -31.32 -15.77
CA ASN A 145 22.42 -31.49 -16.41
C ASN A 145 22.73 -32.98 -16.71
N GLU A 146 22.41 -33.90 -15.79
CA GLU A 146 22.55 -35.35 -15.99
C GLU A 146 21.67 -35.88 -17.13
N GLN A 147 20.51 -35.26 -17.37
CA GLN A 147 19.63 -35.58 -18.51
C GLN A 147 20.09 -34.98 -19.85
N GLY A 148 21.27 -34.36 -19.89
CA GLY A 148 21.85 -33.77 -21.09
C GLY A 148 21.58 -32.27 -21.24
N GLY A 149 21.15 -31.59 -20.17
CA GLY A 149 20.99 -30.14 -20.12
C GLY A 149 19.54 -29.66 -20.26
N LEU A 150 19.40 -28.34 -20.38
CA LEU A 150 18.11 -27.65 -20.48
C LEU A 150 17.31 -28.20 -21.66
N ARG A 151 16.11 -28.66 -21.32
CA ARG A 151 15.03 -28.95 -22.26
C ARG A 151 13.77 -28.39 -21.65
N THR A 152 13.22 -27.38 -22.27
CA THR A 152 12.00 -26.72 -21.86
C THR A 152 10.80 -27.40 -22.50
N ILE A 153 9.60 -27.17 -21.97
CA ILE A 153 8.37 -27.79 -22.47
C ILE A 153 8.00 -27.23 -23.85
N TYR A 154 8.27 -25.96 -24.12
CA TYR A 154 7.87 -25.29 -25.37
C TYR A 154 9.04 -24.93 -26.29
N GLY A 155 10.25 -25.43 -26.02
CA GLY A 155 11.38 -25.48 -26.97
C GLY A 155 12.30 -24.25 -26.98
N HIS A 156 12.26 -23.40 -25.96
CA HIS A 156 13.20 -22.29 -25.79
C HIS A 156 14.53 -22.75 -25.16
N ASP A 157 15.23 -23.68 -25.80
CA ASP A 157 16.40 -24.38 -25.22
C ASP A 157 17.75 -23.69 -25.49
N ASP A 158 17.76 -22.36 -25.65
CA ASP A 158 18.95 -21.58 -26.00
C ASP A 158 19.22 -20.47 -24.98
N ILE A 159 20.49 -20.17 -24.71
CA ILE A 159 20.87 -19.13 -23.74
C ILE A 159 20.41 -17.74 -24.17
N SER A 160 20.32 -17.46 -25.48
CA SER A 160 19.89 -16.16 -26.00
C SER A 160 18.47 -15.78 -25.55
N TYR A 161 17.66 -16.76 -25.18
CA TYR A 161 16.34 -16.55 -24.62
C TYR A 161 16.38 -16.04 -23.17
N TYR A 162 17.39 -16.40 -22.40
CA TYR A 162 17.45 -16.13 -20.95
C TYR A 162 18.53 -15.13 -20.55
N ASP A 163 19.38 -14.71 -21.48
CA ASP A 163 20.46 -13.75 -21.23
C ASP A 163 19.95 -12.31 -21.32
N LEU A 164 19.43 -11.80 -20.20
CA LEU A 164 18.75 -10.49 -20.15
C LEU A 164 19.65 -9.29 -20.49
N ASP A 165 20.94 -9.37 -20.20
CA ASP A 165 21.89 -8.27 -20.35
C ASP A 165 23.05 -8.59 -21.30
N GLY A 166 23.01 -9.74 -21.99
CA GLY A 166 24.07 -10.18 -22.89
C GLY A 166 25.34 -10.61 -22.15
N SER A 167 25.25 -10.94 -20.86
CA SER A 167 26.39 -11.29 -20.03
C SER A 167 26.80 -12.77 -20.12
N GLY A 168 26.08 -13.57 -20.91
CA GLY A 168 26.24 -15.02 -20.97
C GLY A 168 25.77 -15.70 -19.67
N LYS A 169 24.79 -15.11 -18.98
CA LYS A 169 24.22 -15.65 -17.74
C LYS A 169 22.71 -15.80 -17.87
N ILE A 170 22.15 -16.80 -17.19
CA ILE A 170 20.70 -16.92 -17.06
C ILE A 170 20.23 -15.75 -16.18
N GLY A 171 19.48 -14.83 -16.79
CA GLY A 171 19.15 -13.53 -16.24
C GLY A 171 18.04 -13.55 -15.19
N PHE A 172 17.01 -14.38 -15.36
CA PHE A 172 15.93 -14.55 -14.37
C PHE A 172 15.47 -16.00 -14.31
N ILE A 173 15.47 -16.57 -13.10
CA ILE A 173 15.03 -17.95 -12.85
C ILE A 173 13.96 -18.00 -11.75
N GLN A 174 13.01 -18.91 -11.87
CA GLN A 174 11.98 -19.14 -10.87
C GLN A 174 11.92 -20.61 -10.47
N PHE A 175 11.79 -20.90 -9.18
CA PHE A 175 11.54 -22.25 -8.66
C PHE A 175 10.16 -22.33 -8.03
N PHE A 176 9.37 -23.33 -8.46
CA PHE A 176 8.05 -23.63 -7.98
C PHE A 176 8.08 -25.01 -7.31
N PHE A 177 7.87 -25.07 -6.01
CA PHE A 177 7.83 -26.35 -5.29
C PHE A 177 6.41 -26.86 -5.12
N ARG A 178 6.22 -28.15 -5.42
CA ARG A 178 4.91 -28.81 -5.28
C ARG A 178 4.55 -29.17 -3.84
N ASN A 179 5.48 -29.79 -3.11
CA ASN A 179 5.14 -30.59 -1.93
C ASN A 179 6.15 -30.50 -0.79
N ILE A 180 6.82 -29.36 -0.62
CA ILE A 180 7.63 -29.07 0.57
C ILE A 180 6.81 -28.42 1.69
N THR A 181 7.28 -28.54 2.93
CA THR A 181 6.68 -27.86 4.09
C THR A 181 7.70 -27.02 4.83
N LYS A 182 7.18 -26.10 5.66
CA LYS A 182 8.04 -25.20 6.44
C LYS A 182 9.00 -25.99 7.34
N GLU A 183 8.53 -27.10 7.89
CA GLU A 183 9.31 -28.01 8.73
C GLU A 183 10.26 -28.90 7.93
N TYR A 184 9.97 -29.13 6.65
CA TYR A 184 10.71 -30.05 5.80
C TYR A 184 10.81 -29.54 4.36
N GLY A 185 11.94 -28.90 4.06
CA GLY A 185 12.18 -28.17 2.82
C GLY A 185 12.31 -26.66 3.04
N GLY A 186 11.75 -26.13 4.13
CA GLY A 186 11.98 -24.75 4.59
C GLY A 186 10.94 -23.74 4.12
N ASP A 187 9.92 -24.17 3.37
CA ASP A 187 8.85 -23.30 2.89
C ASP A 187 7.49 -24.00 2.77
N SER A 188 6.39 -23.27 2.69
CA SER A 188 5.03 -23.83 2.65
C SER A 188 4.17 -23.20 1.56
N ALA A 189 3.18 -23.95 1.06
CA ALA A 189 2.28 -23.48 0.01
C ALA A 189 1.74 -22.06 0.29
N GLY A 190 1.92 -21.15 -0.68
CA GLY A 190 1.53 -19.74 -0.59
C GLY A 190 2.63 -18.80 -0.09
N ASN A 191 3.81 -19.32 0.24
CA ASN A 191 4.99 -18.53 0.59
C ASN A 191 6.07 -18.62 -0.50
N GLY A 192 7.02 -17.71 -0.42
CA GLY A 192 8.15 -17.62 -1.32
C GLY A 192 9.16 -16.60 -0.85
N TYR A 193 10.23 -16.51 -1.64
CA TYR A 193 11.36 -15.63 -1.42
C TYR A 193 11.88 -15.14 -2.77
N PHE A 194 12.04 -13.83 -2.91
CA PHE A 194 12.96 -13.28 -3.88
C PHE A 194 14.39 -13.61 -3.42
N SER A 195 15.28 -13.92 -4.35
CA SER A 195 16.67 -14.19 -4.00
C SER A 195 17.63 -13.54 -4.96
N THR A 196 18.64 -12.92 -4.36
CA THR A 196 19.78 -12.32 -5.06
C THR A 196 20.99 -13.28 -5.12
N SER A 197 20.88 -14.47 -4.52
CA SER A 197 22.00 -15.40 -4.33
C SER A 197 21.74 -16.85 -4.76
N MET A 198 20.57 -17.14 -5.34
CA MET A 198 20.25 -18.45 -5.88
C MET A 198 21.36 -18.94 -6.82
N LEU A 199 21.84 -20.15 -6.54
CA LEU A 199 22.67 -20.93 -7.46
C LEU A 199 23.96 -20.23 -7.95
N ARG A 200 24.51 -19.24 -7.21
CA ARG A 200 25.70 -18.46 -7.64
C ARG A 200 26.93 -19.30 -8.02
N ASN A 201 27.04 -20.52 -7.50
CA ASN A 201 28.14 -21.46 -7.79
C ASN A 201 27.72 -22.63 -8.69
N ARG A 202 26.48 -22.66 -9.18
CA ARG A 202 25.98 -23.68 -10.11
C ARG A 202 25.93 -23.14 -11.52
N LYS A 203 25.88 -24.08 -12.46
CA LYS A 203 25.74 -23.80 -13.88
C LYS A 203 24.72 -24.76 -14.48
N LEU A 204 23.96 -24.27 -15.44
CA LEU A 204 23.04 -25.08 -16.23
C LEU A 204 23.71 -25.39 -17.57
N LEU A 205 23.65 -26.66 -17.98
CA LEU A 205 24.08 -27.11 -19.30
C LEU A 205 23.01 -26.71 -20.31
N ILE A 206 23.36 -25.90 -21.31
CA ILE A 206 22.48 -25.48 -22.41
C ILE A 206 23.26 -25.68 -23.71
N ASN A 207 22.73 -26.44 -24.66
CA ASN A 207 23.37 -26.72 -25.96
C ASN A 207 24.84 -27.16 -25.87
N GLY A 208 25.19 -27.94 -24.84
CA GLY A 208 26.54 -28.48 -24.63
C GLY A 208 27.50 -27.58 -23.85
N GLU A 209 27.08 -26.38 -23.45
CA GLU A 209 27.89 -25.43 -22.68
C GLU A 209 27.27 -25.11 -21.30
N TYR A 210 28.12 -24.81 -20.32
CA TYR A 210 27.69 -24.51 -18.95
C TYR A 210 27.57 -23.01 -18.70
N TYR A 211 26.35 -22.54 -18.46
CA TYR A 211 26.04 -21.14 -18.19
C TYR A 211 25.79 -20.87 -16.71
N PRO A 212 26.40 -19.83 -16.11
CA PRO A 212 26.11 -19.44 -14.74
C PRO A 212 24.77 -18.69 -14.63
N PHE A 213 24.26 -18.62 -13.40
CA PHE A 213 23.09 -17.80 -13.07
C PHE A 213 23.51 -16.36 -12.72
N SER A 214 22.68 -15.37 -13.08
CA SER A 214 22.87 -13.96 -12.68
C SER A 214 22.74 -13.76 -11.17
N GLY A 215 22.04 -14.68 -10.50
CA GLY A 215 21.63 -14.58 -9.11
C GLY A 215 20.33 -13.80 -8.92
N VAL A 216 19.58 -13.48 -9.98
CA VAL A 216 18.24 -12.88 -9.88
C VAL A 216 17.18 -13.95 -10.10
N GLY A 217 16.23 -14.05 -9.17
CA GLY A 217 15.15 -15.02 -9.29
C GLY A 217 14.24 -15.07 -8.08
N THR A 218 13.30 -16.01 -8.12
CA THR A 218 12.34 -16.27 -7.04
C THR A 218 12.26 -17.76 -6.77
N ALA A 219 11.93 -18.14 -5.54
CA ALA A 219 11.51 -19.50 -5.22
C ALA A 219 10.26 -19.45 -4.35
N GLN A 220 9.31 -20.34 -4.62
CA GLN A 220 8.02 -20.34 -3.96
C GLN A 220 7.45 -21.75 -3.88
N CYS A 221 6.82 -22.08 -2.76
CA CYS A 221 6.00 -23.28 -2.66
C CYS A 221 4.57 -22.97 -3.11
N VAL A 222 4.11 -23.64 -4.17
CA VAL A 222 2.79 -23.41 -4.79
C VAL A 222 1.78 -24.52 -4.51
N GLY A 223 2.23 -25.64 -3.93
CA GLY A 223 1.33 -26.75 -3.65
C GLY A 223 0.87 -27.44 -4.94
N THR A 224 -0.36 -27.94 -4.91
CA THR A 224 -1.03 -28.57 -6.06
C THR A 224 -2.13 -27.71 -6.68
N HIS A 225 -2.23 -26.45 -6.28
CA HIS A 225 -3.27 -25.52 -6.71
C HIS A 225 -2.90 -24.86 -8.04
N ASP A 226 -3.91 -24.38 -8.77
CA ASP A 226 -3.71 -23.54 -9.94
C ASP A 226 -3.41 -22.10 -9.51
N VAL A 227 -2.12 -21.75 -9.45
CA VAL A 227 -1.68 -20.41 -9.06
C VAL A 227 -2.00 -19.33 -10.10
N SER A 228 -2.44 -19.71 -11.31
CA SER A 228 -2.83 -18.72 -12.32
C SER A 228 -4.16 -18.02 -12.02
N GLN A 229 -5.00 -18.62 -11.16
CA GLN A 229 -6.30 -18.06 -10.77
C GLN A 229 -6.18 -16.86 -9.83
N ASN A 230 -5.02 -16.68 -9.18
CA ASN A 230 -4.72 -15.55 -8.30
C ASN A 230 -3.47 -14.80 -8.81
N PRO A 231 -3.64 -13.86 -9.76
CA PRO A 231 -2.50 -13.15 -10.34
C PRO A 231 -1.72 -12.33 -9.31
N THR A 232 -2.36 -11.86 -8.24
CA THR A 232 -1.73 -11.10 -7.12
C THR A 232 -1.32 -12.03 -5.98
N GLY A 233 -0.88 -13.23 -6.32
CA GLY A 233 -0.35 -14.20 -5.38
C GLY A 233 1.14 -14.00 -5.09
N ILE A 234 1.72 -14.96 -4.39
CA ILE A 234 3.13 -14.92 -4.00
C ILE A 234 4.09 -14.84 -5.19
N VAL A 235 3.78 -15.49 -6.31
CA VAL A 235 4.64 -15.51 -7.51
C VAL A 235 4.90 -14.08 -8.01
N GLN A 236 3.82 -13.30 -8.09
CA GLN A 236 3.85 -11.93 -8.57
C GLN A 236 4.54 -11.00 -7.56
N HIS A 237 4.24 -11.17 -6.26
CA HIS A 237 4.91 -10.43 -5.19
C HIS A 237 6.44 -10.57 -5.25
N GLU A 238 6.94 -11.81 -5.37
CA GLU A 238 8.39 -12.06 -5.41
C GLU A 238 9.04 -11.57 -6.71
N ILE A 239 8.33 -11.60 -7.85
CA ILE A 239 8.82 -10.99 -9.10
C ILE A 239 8.98 -9.47 -8.89
N SER A 240 7.98 -8.81 -8.29
CA SER A 240 7.96 -7.36 -8.10
C SER A 240 9.12 -6.83 -7.27
N HIS A 241 9.66 -7.61 -6.34
CA HIS A 241 10.89 -7.23 -5.64
C HIS A 241 12.01 -6.84 -6.59
N SER A 242 12.17 -7.55 -7.72
CA SER A 242 13.21 -7.29 -8.72
C SER A 242 13.12 -5.89 -9.35
N PHE A 243 11.93 -5.29 -9.36
CA PHE A 243 11.67 -3.97 -9.92
C PHE A 243 11.65 -2.88 -8.85
N PHE A 244 10.88 -3.08 -7.77
CA PHE A 244 10.57 -2.01 -6.81
C PHE A 244 11.55 -1.90 -5.64
N GLY A 245 12.21 -2.99 -5.23
CA GLY A 245 13.13 -2.98 -4.10
C GLY A 245 13.00 -4.21 -3.19
N PRO A 246 13.81 -4.30 -2.11
CA PRO A 246 13.79 -5.42 -1.17
C PRO A 246 12.53 -5.43 -0.28
N ASN A 247 12.45 -6.29 0.76
CA ASN A 247 11.36 -6.33 1.74
C ASN A 247 11.04 -4.98 2.42
N SER A 248 12.01 -4.08 2.49
CA SER A 248 11.77 -2.72 2.96
C SER A 248 10.81 -1.95 2.06
N PHE A 249 10.57 -2.42 0.83
CA PHE A 249 9.67 -1.84 -0.16
C PHE A 249 8.26 -2.41 -0.19
N HIS A 250 7.93 -3.38 0.66
CA HIS A 250 6.56 -3.89 0.79
C HIS A 250 5.55 -2.75 0.98
N THR A 251 4.43 -2.84 0.28
CA THR A 251 3.30 -1.89 0.31
C THR A 251 2.08 -2.57 -0.33
N SER A 252 0.94 -1.87 -0.50
CA SER A 252 -0.17 -2.33 -1.33
C SER A 252 -0.79 -3.67 -0.90
N GLY A 253 -0.79 -3.94 0.42
CA GLY A 253 -1.24 -5.21 0.99
C GLY A 253 -0.19 -6.33 0.99
N GLY A 254 1.07 -6.05 0.67
CA GLY A 254 2.18 -7.01 0.71
C GLY A 254 3.00 -6.99 2.01
N ASN A 255 2.69 -6.10 2.96
CA ASN A 255 3.48 -5.92 4.17
C ASN A 255 3.15 -6.95 5.27
N HIS A 256 4.12 -7.20 6.17
CA HIS A 256 3.95 -8.08 7.33
C HIS A 256 4.87 -7.68 8.50
N ARG A 257 4.54 -8.05 9.75
CA ARG A 257 5.34 -7.68 10.94
C ARG A 257 6.74 -8.32 11.05
N ARG A 258 7.15 -9.19 10.11
CA ARG A 258 8.44 -9.91 10.22
C ARG A 258 9.64 -9.13 9.67
N SER A 259 9.46 -8.05 8.93
CA SER A 259 10.58 -7.21 8.48
C SER A 259 10.95 -6.15 9.53
N GLY A 260 12.23 -5.79 9.56
CA GLY A 260 12.88 -4.94 10.57
C GLY A 260 12.66 -3.45 10.35
N GLU A 261 12.29 -3.08 9.13
CA GLU A 261 12.21 -1.72 8.66
C GLU A 261 10.96 -1.01 9.18
N TYR A 262 11.12 0.30 9.38
CA TYR A 262 10.06 1.14 9.91
C TYR A 262 8.99 1.38 8.86
N MET A 263 7.74 1.40 9.32
CA MET A 263 6.57 1.77 8.53
C MET A 263 5.89 2.99 9.16
N PRO A 264 5.28 3.88 8.35
CA PRO A 264 4.78 5.16 8.82
C PRO A 264 3.45 5.03 9.57
N PHE A 265 2.75 3.90 9.50
CA PHE A 265 1.45 3.71 10.15
C PHE A 265 1.55 2.69 11.27
N LEU A 266 0.75 2.88 12.33
CA LEU A 266 0.72 1.95 13.45
C LEU A 266 0.24 0.56 13.00
N SER A 267 -0.79 0.51 12.15
CA SER A 267 -1.40 -0.68 11.57
C SER A 267 -0.76 -1.09 10.25
N ILE A 268 -0.78 -2.39 9.93
CA ILE A 268 -0.49 -2.86 8.58
C ILE A 268 -1.62 -2.41 7.66
N GLN A 269 -1.22 -1.84 6.52
CA GLN A 269 -2.13 -1.36 5.51
C GLN A 269 -2.41 -2.45 4.47
N GLY A 270 -3.66 -2.54 4.03
CA GLY A 270 -4.06 -3.21 2.80
C GLY A 270 -3.78 -2.32 1.59
N GLY A 271 -4.73 -2.26 0.66
CA GLY A 271 -4.62 -1.50 -0.58
C GLY A 271 -4.27 -2.37 -1.77
N TYR A 272 -3.84 -1.79 -2.89
CA TYR A 272 -3.62 -2.53 -4.14
C TYR A 272 -2.40 -2.04 -4.92
N GLY A 273 -1.79 -2.94 -5.69
CA GLY A 273 -0.53 -2.70 -6.39
C GLY A 273 0.29 -3.98 -6.60
N LEU A 274 1.32 -3.90 -7.42
CA LEU A 274 2.27 -4.97 -7.75
C LEU A 274 3.20 -5.34 -6.59
N MET A 275 3.43 -4.47 -5.62
CA MET A 275 4.09 -4.89 -4.36
C MET A 275 3.13 -5.54 -3.37
N GLY A 276 1.85 -5.67 -3.75
CA GLY A 276 0.84 -6.41 -3.01
C GLY A 276 1.11 -7.91 -2.95
N GLY A 277 0.25 -8.63 -2.25
CA GLY A 277 0.29 -10.09 -2.12
C GLY A 277 -1.08 -10.59 -1.71
N SER A 278 -1.17 -11.56 -0.80
CA SER A 278 -2.46 -12.07 -0.30
C SER A 278 -3.33 -11.05 0.45
N GLY A 279 -2.76 -9.91 0.85
CA GLY A 279 -3.47 -8.78 1.47
C GLY A 279 -3.91 -7.70 0.49
N SER A 280 -3.76 -7.91 -0.83
CA SER A 280 -4.08 -6.91 -1.83
C SER A 280 -5.58 -6.79 -2.10
N GLY A 281 -6.03 -5.62 -2.52
CA GLY A 281 -7.43 -5.34 -2.81
C GLY A 281 -7.82 -5.62 -4.24
N LEU A 282 -7.11 -4.99 -5.18
CA LEU A 282 -7.26 -5.16 -6.62
C LEU A 282 -6.11 -5.97 -7.19
N VAL A 283 -6.37 -6.60 -8.34
CA VAL A 283 -5.30 -7.28 -9.09
C VAL A 283 -4.39 -6.31 -9.85
N SER A 284 -4.91 -5.16 -10.27
CA SER A 284 -4.16 -4.18 -11.06
C SER A 284 -3.07 -3.46 -10.25
N CYS A 285 -2.07 -2.91 -10.95
CA CYS A 285 -1.13 -1.96 -10.36
C CYS A 285 -1.83 -0.67 -9.87
N ASN A 286 -1.10 0.17 -9.14
CA ASN A 286 -1.54 1.53 -8.78
C ASN A 286 -0.72 2.62 -9.50
N GLY A 287 -1.20 3.86 -9.45
CA GLY A 287 -0.56 5.03 -10.05
C GLY A 287 0.80 5.37 -9.45
N TYR A 288 0.98 5.17 -8.14
CA TYR A 288 2.27 5.35 -7.46
C TYR A 288 3.37 4.47 -8.05
N GLU A 289 3.08 3.19 -8.30
CA GLU A 289 4.02 2.23 -8.87
C GLU A 289 4.32 2.52 -10.34
N ARG A 290 3.30 2.84 -11.16
CA ARG A 290 3.50 3.29 -12.55
C ARG A 290 4.38 4.52 -12.63
N TRP A 291 4.12 5.49 -11.75
CA TRP A 291 4.92 6.71 -11.65
C TRP A 291 6.38 6.40 -11.29
N ARG A 292 6.65 5.52 -10.32
CA ARG A 292 8.03 5.13 -9.99
C ARG A 292 8.74 4.42 -11.14
N MET A 293 8.03 3.67 -11.97
CA MET A 293 8.60 2.96 -13.12
C MET A 293 8.64 3.79 -14.41
N HIS A 294 8.10 5.02 -14.39
CA HIS A 294 7.90 5.83 -15.59
C HIS A 294 7.13 5.07 -16.68
N TRP A 295 6.15 4.25 -16.30
CA TRP A 295 5.25 3.60 -17.24
C TRP A 295 4.14 4.57 -17.64
N ILE A 296 4.03 4.88 -18.93
CA ILE A 296 3.05 5.84 -19.44
C ILE A 296 2.39 5.32 -20.71
N HIS A 297 1.07 5.41 -20.75
CA HIS A 297 0.32 5.00 -21.93
C HIS A 297 0.71 5.89 -23.13
N PRO A 298 0.80 5.34 -24.36
CA PRO A 298 1.15 6.12 -25.56
C PRO A 298 0.29 7.38 -25.77
N SER A 299 -1.00 7.33 -25.43
CA SER A 299 -1.91 8.50 -25.55
C SER A 299 -1.63 9.64 -24.56
N ASN A 300 -0.75 9.41 -23.57
CA ASN A 300 -0.42 10.34 -22.50
C ASN A 300 1.05 10.82 -22.61
N ARG A 301 1.82 10.27 -23.55
CA ARG A 301 3.16 10.76 -23.87
C ARG A 301 3.10 12.22 -24.29
N ASN A 302 4.05 13.00 -23.80
CA ASN A 302 4.08 14.44 -23.94
C ASN A 302 5.53 14.94 -23.93
N ASP A 303 5.78 16.05 -24.61
CA ASP A 303 7.11 16.66 -24.70
C ASP A 303 7.53 17.37 -23.40
N ASN A 304 6.59 17.56 -22.47
CA ASN A 304 6.81 18.22 -21.19
C ASN A 304 7.37 17.29 -20.11
N GLY A 305 7.45 15.97 -20.37
CA GLY A 305 7.97 14.98 -19.44
C GLY A 305 7.07 14.67 -18.25
N TRP A 306 5.75 14.86 -18.38
CA TRP A 306 4.79 14.51 -17.33
C TRP A 306 4.56 13.00 -17.28
N TRP A 307 4.63 12.42 -16.09
CA TRP A 307 4.44 10.98 -15.83
C TRP A 307 3.12 10.66 -15.11
N ILE A 308 2.47 11.67 -14.52
CA ILE A 308 1.14 11.59 -13.93
C ILE A 308 0.27 12.53 -14.77
N VAL A 309 -0.63 11.94 -15.54
CA VAL A 309 -1.40 12.64 -16.58
C VAL A 309 -2.87 12.32 -16.40
N ALA A 310 -3.72 13.31 -16.64
CA ALA A 310 -5.15 13.14 -16.84
C ALA A 310 -5.58 13.93 -18.09
N ARG A 311 -6.89 14.01 -18.37
CA ARG A 311 -7.41 14.90 -19.41
C ARG A 311 -7.92 16.20 -18.83
N ASP A 312 -7.78 17.30 -19.56
CA ASP A 312 -8.57 18.50 -19.29
C ASP A 312 -10.03 18.35 -19.81
N LEU A 313 -10.83 19.39 -19.64
CA LEU A 313 -12.23 19.40 -20.10
C LEU A 313 -12.36 19.39 -21.64
N ASP A 314 -11.30 19.69 -22.38
CA ASP A 314 -11.22 19.60 -23.84
C ASP A 314 -10.69 18.22 -24.31
N GLY A 315 -10.39 17.30 -23.37
CA GLY A 315 -9.89 15.97 -23.65
C GLY A 315 -8.39 15.87 -23.93
N LYS A 316 -7.60 16.93 -23.69
CA LYS A 316 -6.15 16.94 -23.92
C LYS A 316 -5.38 16.46 -22.69
N PRO A 317 -4.25 15.75 -22.85
CA PRO A 317 -3.39 15.39 -21.73
C PRO A 317 -2.85 16.64 -21.00
N VAL A 318 -2.95 16.64 -19.67
CA VAL A 318 -2.43 17.70 -18.79
C VAL A 318 -1.68 17.10 -17.61
N ASN A 319 -0.74 17.86 -17.02
CA ASN A 319 -0.07 17.46 -15.79
C ASN A 319 -1.08 17.32 -14.66
N ALA A 320 -1.11 16.16 -14.02
CA ALA A 320 -1.99 15.86 -12.91
C ALA A 320 -1.22 15.57 -11.61
N ASP A 321 0.08 15.88 -11.55
CA ASP A 321 0.85 16.02 -10.31
C ASP A 321 0.83 17.49 -9.86
N ILE A 322 -0.05 17.80 -8.90
CA ILE A 322 -0.39 19.17 -8.50
C ILE A 322 -0.16 19.43 -7.01
N SER A 323 -0.16 20.70 -6.65
CA SER A 323 0.06 21.22 -5.30
C SER A 323 -0.77 22.48 -5.08
N GLN A 324 -0.72 23.04 -3.87
CA GLN A 324 -1.37 24.32 -3.54
C GLN A 324 -0.96 25.48 -4.46
N LYS A 325 0.18 25.38 -5.16
CA LYS A 325 0.67 26.41 -6.10
C LYS A 325 -0.10 26.46 -7.41
N ASP A 326 -0.80 25.38 -7.77
CA ASP A 326 -1.39 25.18 -9.11
C ASP A 326 -2.78 25.82 -9.27
N SER A 327 -3.26 26.56 -8.27
CA SER A 327 -4.62 27.13 -8.23
C SER A 327 -5.71 26.06 -8.41
N ALA A 328 -6.96 26.45 -8.66
CA ALA A 328 -8.04 25.50 -8.93
C ALA A 328 -7.82 24.80 -10.27
N CYS A 329 -8.05 23.48 -10.32
CA CYS A 329 -7.84 22.63 -11.48
C CYS A 329 -9.04 21.69 -11.69
N SER A 330 -9.30 21.31 -12.94
CA SER A 330 -10.32 20.33 -13.32
C SER A 330 -9.74 19.28 -14.25
N PHE A 331 -10.01 18.02 -13.97
CA PHE A 331 -9.52 16.88 -14.74
C PHE A 331 -10.66 15.94 -15.10
N ILE A 332 -10.54 15.24 -16.23
CA ILE A 332 -11.31 14.05 -16.56
C ILE A 332 -10.40 12.83 -16.38
N LEU A 333 -10.81 11.92 -15.51
CA LEU A 333 -10.21 10.61 -15.29
C LEU A 333 -10.93 9.54 -16.11
N ARG A 334 -10.27 9.07 -17.16
CA ARG A 334 -10.64 7.82 -17.84
C ARG A 334 -10.19 6.61 -17.02
N ASP A 335 -10.58 5.41 -17.48
CA ASP A 335 -10.13 4.17 -16.86
C ASP A 335 -8.60 4.13 -16.71
N PHE A 336 -8.14 4.02 -15.45
CA PHE A 336 -6.75 4.00 -15.07
C PHE A 336 -6.04 2.80 -15.69
N VAL A 337 -6.63 1.60 -15.64
CA VAL A 337 -5.93 0.40 -16.15
C VAL A 337 -5.73 0.49 -17.66
N THR A 338 -6.73 1.00 -18.39
CA THR A 338 -6.66 1.18 -19.86
C THR A 338 -5.77 2.34 -20.30
N TYR A 339 -5.83 3.49 -19.62
CA TYR A 339 -5.20 4.73 -20.11
C TYR A 339 -4.14 5.34 -19.20
N GLY A 340 -4.08 4.94 -17.93
CA GLY A 340 -3.11 5.45 -16.96
C GLY A 340 -3.45 6.82 -16.39
N ASP A 341 -4.70 7.26 -16.53
CA ASP A 341 -5.12 8.56 -16.02
C ASP A 341 -5.18 8.54 -14.49
N ALA A 342 -4.50 9.48 -13.83
CA ALA A 342 -4.49 9.62 -12.38
C ALA A 342 -4.26 11.09 -11.98
N VAL A 343 -4.71 11.48 -10.78
CA VAL A 343 -4.35 12.76 -10.15
C VAL A 343 -3.56 12.49 -8.88
N ARG A 344 -2.44 13.20 -8.70
CA ARG A 344 -1.67 13.23 -7.45
C ARG A 344 -1.63 14.64 -6.88
N ILE A 345 -2.03 14.79 -5.63
CA ILE A 345 -2.18 16.08 -4.95
C ILE A 345 -1.23 16.13 -3.76
N LYS A 346 -0.23 17.00 -3.80
CA LYS A 346 0.69 17.21 -2.67
C LYS A 346 0.02 18.00 -1.53
N LEU A 347 0.05 17.44 -0.32
CA LEU A 347 -0.45 18.12 0.87
C LEU A 347 0.54 19.16 1.38
N PRO A 348 0.09 20.36 1.79
CA PRO A 348 0.96 21.53 1.97
C PRO A 348 1.73 21.57 3.30
N TYR A 349 1.21 20.95 4.37
CA TYR A 349 1.75 21.09 5.72
C TYR A 349 2.25 19.78 6.31
N LYS A 350 3.28 19.89 7.16
CA LYS A 350 3.95 18.79 7.86
C LYS A 350 4.56 19.31 9.17
N ASP A 351 4.78 18.44 10.15
CA ASP A 351 5.27 18.81 11.49
C ASP A 351 6.67 19.44 11.47
N SER A 352 7.52 19.04 10.51
CA SER A 352 8.89 19.54 10.39
C SER A 352 9.42 19.37 8.96
N GLU A 353 10.56 19.99 8.65
CA GLU A 353 11.18 19.79 7.33
C GLU A 353 11.63 18.34 7.08
N SER A 354 11.96 17.60 8.14
CA SER A 354 12.29 16.17 8.07
C SER A 354 11.08 15.25 7.96
N SER A 355 9.88 15.76 8.24
CA SER A 355 8.63 15.01 8.07
C SER A 355 8.42 14.65 6.61
N SER A 356 7.96 13.43 6.35
CA SER A 356 7.73 12.97 4.98
C SER A 356 6.64 13.78 4.29
N ASN A 357 6.85 14.10 3.01
CA ASN A 357 5.79 14.65 2.19
C ASN A 357 4.62 13.66 2.11
N GLN A 358 3.41 14.19 1.97
CA GLN A 358 2.20 13.37 1.80
C GLN A 358 1.47 13.78 0.53
N TYR A 359 0.87 12.80 -0.12
CA TYR A 359 0.14 12.99 -1.37
C TYR A 359 -1.17 12.22 -1.34
N ILE A 360 -2.23 12.76 -1.94
CA ILE A 360 -3.47 12.02 -2.25
C ILE A 360 -3.39 11.58 -3.72
N TRP A 361 -3.69 10.32 -3.98
CA TRP A 361 -3.87 9.76 -5.32
C TRP A 361 -5.35 9.52 -5.62
N LEU A 362 -5.75 9.73 -6.87
CA LEU A 362 -7.10 9.47 -7.39
C LEU A 362 -7.01 8.72 -8.72
N GLU A 363 -7.63 7.55 -8.79
CA GLU A 363 -7.59 6.63 -9.94
C GLU A 363 -9.00 6.11 -10.24
N ASN A 364 -9.48 6.25 -11.47
CA ASN A 364 -10.78 5.68 -11.89
C ASN A 364 -10.58 4.24 -12.37
N HIS A 365 -11.14 3.25 -11.69
CA HIS A 365 -11.09 1.86 -12.12
C HIS A 365 -12.44 1.42 -12.67
N GLN A 366 -12.43 0.73 -13.81
CA GLN A 366 -13.63 0.14 -14.40
C GLN A 366 -13.89 -1.30 -13.94
N SER A 367 -13.09 -1.81 -12.99
CA SER A 367 -13.19 -3.10 -12.29
C SER A 367 -14.19 -4.09 -12.89
N GLY A 368 -13.67 -5.04 -13.68
CA GLY A 368 -14.44 -6.10 -14.35
C GLY A 368 -15.14 -5.68 -15.64
N ARG A 369 -15.10 -4.41 -16.04
CA ARG A 369 -15.80 -3.89 -17.24
C ARG A 369 -14.89 -3.52 -18.42
N ASN A 370 -13.57 -3.47 -18.22
CA ASN A 370 -12.58 -3.06 -19.21
C ASN A 370 -11.87 -4.24 -19.92
N GLY A 371 -12.20 -5.49 -19.57
CA GLY A 371 -11.52 -6.67 -20.11
C GLY A 371 -10.07 -6.85 -19.63
N LYS A 372 -9.65 -6.08 -18.63
CA LYS A 372 -8.31 -6.11 -18.02
C LYS A 372 -8.29 -6.95 -16.73
N LEU A 373 -7.09 -7.21 -16.21
CA LEU A 373 -6.88 -7.79 -14.88
C LEU A 373 -7.10 -6.73 -13.79
N ASP A 374 -8.35 -6.26 -13.72
CA ASP A 374 -8.82 -5.21 -12.82
C ASP A 374 -10.09 -5.70 -12.13
N PHE A 375 -9.94 -6.34 -10.97
CA PHE A 375 -11.01 -6.92 -10.17
C PHE A 375 -10.49 -7.18 -8.74
N LEU A 376 -11.41 -7.42 -7.80
CA LEU A 376 -11.02 -7.76 -6.42
C LEU A 376 -10.21 -9.05 -6.37
N GLN A 377 -9.11 -9.06 -5.62
CA GLN A 377 -8.34 -10.26 -5.36
C GLN A 377 -9.26 -11.39 -4.84
N PHE A 378 -9.06 -12.63 -5.29
CA PHE A 378 -9.91 -13.80 -5.00
C PHE A 378 -11.32 -13.84 -5.62
N ALA A 379 -11.79 -12.80 -6.32
CA ALA A 379 -13.13 -12.81 -6.92
C ALA A 379 -13.32 -13.89 -7.99
N ASN A 380 -12.21 -14.36 -8.60
CA ASN A 380 -12.20 -15.42 -9.62
C ASN A 380 -11.86 -16.81 -9.07
N GLU A 381 -11.55 -16.94 -7.78
CA GLU A 381 -11.18 -18.23 -7.17
C GLU A 381 -12.37 -18.93 -6.52
N SER A 382 -13.29 -18.18 -5.91
CA SER A 382 -14.55 -18.72 -5.41
C SER A 382 -15.61 -17.64 -5.21
N ASP A 383 -16.85 -18.06 -4.99
CA ASP A 383 -18.01 -17.18 -4.76
C ASP A 383 -17.95 -16.40 -3.43
N CYS A 384 -16.82 -16.42 -2.70
CA CYS A 384 -16.68 -15.74 -1.43
C CYS A 384 -16.45 -14.22 -1.57
N ARG A 385 -16.21 -13.71 -2.78
CA ARG A 385 -16.06 -12.28 -3.05
C ARG A 385 -16.80 -11.82 -4.30
N PRO A 386 -17.35 -10.60 -4.31
CA PRO A 386 -17.90 -10.01 -5.51
C PRO A 386 -16.78 -9.59 -6.48
N GLN A 387 -17.12 -9.38 -7.76
CA GLN A 387 -16.21 -8.89 -8.80
C GLN A 387 -15.87 -7.38 -8.70
N GLN A 388 -16.52 -6.65 -7.78
CA GLN A 388 -16.46 -5.20 -7.56
C GLN A 388 -17.27 -4.31 -8.51
N VAL A 389 -17.25 -3.01 -8.24
CA VAL A 389 -17.98 -1.94 -8.94
C VAL A 389 -16.96 -0.92 -9.47
N ALA A 390 -17.26 -0.26 -10.59
CA ALA A 390 -16.42 0.81 -11.10
C ALA A 390 -16.50 2.07 -10.22
N GLY A 391 -15.42 2.86 -10.17
CA GLY A 391 -15.40 4.15 -9.47
C GLY A 391 -13.99 4.68 -9.22
N VAL A 392 -13.91 5.82 -8.54
CA VAL A 392 -12.62 6.44 -8.18
C VAL A 392 -12.12 5.84 -6.86
N TYR A 393 -10.91 5.31 -6.87
CA TYR A 393 -10.17 4.89 -5.68
C TYR A 393 -9.23 6.01 -5.26
N ALA A 394 -9.03 6.13 -3.95
CA ALA A 394 -8.15 7.13 -3.38
C ALA A 394 -7.25 6.54 -2.29
N TYR A 395 -6.03 7.05 -2.18
CA TYR A 395 -5.09 6.68 -1.13
C TYR A 395 -4.06 7.77 -0.86
N TYR A 396 -3.56 7.81 0.38
CA TYR A 396 -2.38 8.56 0.76
C TYR A 396 -1.10 7.85 0.33
N GLN A 397 -0.12 8.61 -0.13
CA GLN A 397 1.29 8.21 -0.22
C GLN A 397 2.09 9.01 0.82
N ILE A 398 2.88 8.32 1.65
CA ILE A 398 3.82 8.92 2.61
C ILE A 398 5.25 8.77 2.08
N GLY A 399 5.95 9.89 1.88
CA GLY A 399 7.34 9.89 1.44
C GLY A 399 7.55 9.13 0.12
N ARG A 400 8.73 8.51 -0.04
CA ARG A 400 9.15 7.79 -1.26
C ARG A 400 8.95 8.54 -2.56
N ASP A 401 9.03 9.86 -2.48
CA ASP A 401 8.85 10.78 -3.58
C ASP A 401 10.18 11.13 -4.28
N VAL A 402 11.29 10.54 -3.84
CA VAL A 402 12.59 10.59 -4.51
C VAL A 402 12.69 9.46 -5.54
N LEU A 403 12.76 9.83 -6.82
CA LEU A 403 12.87 8.88 -7.94
C LEU A 403 14.30 8.73 -8.48
N SER A 404 15.18 9.68 -8.21
CA SER A 404 16.55 9.68 -8.74
C SER A 404 17.51 10.25 -7.69
N GLY A 405 18.64 9.60 -7.47
CA GLY A 405 19.63 10.01 -6.48
C GLY A 405 20.54 8.87 -6.04
N ALA A 406 21.01 8.90 -4.80
CA ALA A 406 21.73 7.77 -4.24
C ALA A 406 20.78 6.58 -4.03
N ASN A 407 21.31 5.36 -4.07
CA ASN A 407 20.50 4.15 -3.91
C ASN A 407 19.62 4.17 -2.65
N ASN A 408 20.14 4.67 -1.53
CA ASN A 408 19.41 4.71 -0.27
C ASN A 408 18.38 5.84 -0.19
N ASP A 409 18.43 6.82 -1.09
CA ASP A 409 17.41 7.86 -1.19
C ASP A 409 16.25 7.38 -2.07
N VAL A 410 16.57 6.74 -3.21
CA VAL A 410 15.57 6.18 -4.14
C VAL A 410 14.89 4.95 -3.52
N TYR A 411 15.69 4.06 -2.93
CA TYR A 411 15.23 2.86 -2.25
C TYR A 411 15.31 3.00 -0.72
N PHE A 412 14.72 4.09 -0.20
CA PHE A 412 14.70 4.34 1.23
C PHE A 412 13.96 3.25 2.02
N ALA A 413 14.70 2.59 2.91
CA ALA A 413 14.24 1.39 3.60
C ALA A 413 13.15 1.65 4.65
N ASN A 414 13.19 2.80 5.32
CA ASN A 414 12.39 3.04 6.53
C ASN A 414 11.08 3.78 6.23
N GLU A 415 10.44 3.46 5.11
CA GLU A 415 9.09 3.89 4.70
C GLU A 415 8.37 2.69 4.06
N ARG A 416 8.46 1.54 4.72
CA ARG A 416 7.70 0.36 4.31
C ARG A 416 6.21 0.63 4.51
N ASP A 417 5.35 0.10 3.67
CA ASP A 417 3.89 0.21 3.80
C ASP A 417 3.39 1.66 3.79
N ASN A 418 3.91 2.43 2.84
CA ASN A 418 3.72 3.88 2.79
C ASN A 418 2.45 4.34 2.09
N LEU A 419 1.54 3.42 1.76
CA LEU A 419 0.26 3.73 1.15
C LEU A 419 -0.86 3.43 2.14
N ARG A 420 -1.82 4.35 2.29
CA ARG A 420 -2.98 4.18 3.17
C ARG A 420 -4.25 4.57 2.43
N MET A 421 -5.25 3.70 2.42
CA MET A 421 -6.45 3.91 1.63
C MET A 421 -7.32 5.05 2.17
N ILE A 422 -8.01 5.74 1.26
CA ILE A 422 -9.04 6.73 1.54
C ILE A 422 -10.35 6.16 0.99
N PRO A 423 -11.04 5.28 1.74
CA PRO A 423 -12.24 4.63 1.24
C PRO A 423 -13.42 5.59 1.22
N ALA A 424 -14.34 5.41 0.27
CA ALA A 424 -15.54 6.22 0.16
C ALA A 424 -16.47 6.09 1.38
N GLU A 425 -16.37 5.01 2.15
CA GLU A 425 -17.10 4.89 3.40
C GLU A 425 -16.50 5.67 4.57
N GLY A 426 -15.29 6.22 4.45
CA GLY A 426 -14.63 7.05 5.45
C GLY A 426 -13.92 6.29 6.57
N TYR A 427 -13.48 7.04 7.59
CA TYR A 427 -12.77 6.54 8.76
C TYR A 427 -13.68 6.51 9.99
N TRP A 428 -13.54 5.48 10.81
CA TRP A 428 -14.45 5.17 11.90
C TRP A 428 -13.71 4.66 13.13
N ASN A 429 -14.35 4.80 14.29
CA ASN A 429 -14.04 3.95 15.42
C ASN A 429 -14.71 2.58 15.20
N TYR A 430 -13.97 1.50 15.45
CA TYR A 430 -14.47 0.14 15.39
C TYR A 430 -14.37 -0.54 16.76
N SER A 431 -15.37 -1.38 17.06
CA SER A 431 -15.32 -2.32 18.19
C SER A 431 -15.17 -3.74 17.67
N ILE A 432 -14.43 -4.56 18.41
CA ILE A 432 -14.18 -5.97 18.06
C ILE A 432 -14.98 -6.86 19.01
N HIS A 433 -15.68 -7.84 18.45
CA HIS A 433 -16.59 -8.72 19.18
C HIS A 433 -16.30 -10.16 18.84
N LYS A 434 -16.52 -11.05 19.82
CA LYS A 434 -16.52 -12.50 19.57
C LYS A 434 -17.76 -12.91 18.79
N ALA A 435 -17.57 -13.77 17.80
CA ALA A 435 -18.65 -14.38 17.05
C ALA A 435 -19.20 -15.59 17.82
N ASP A 436 -20.53 -15.65 17.99
CA ASP A 436 -21.20 -16.79 18.62
C ASP A 436 -20.99 -18.11 17.85
N THR A 437 -20.79 -18.01 16.54
CA THR A 437 -20.48 -19.14 15.67
C THR A 437 -19.26 -18.80 14.83
N PRO A 438 -18.15 -19.54 14.98
CA PRO A 438 -16.99 -19.37 14.12
C PRO A 438 -17.38 -19.49 12.65
N TYR A 439 -16.80 -18.66 11.81
CA TYR A 439 -17.03 -18.64 10.37
C TYR A 439 -15.71 -18.82 9.64
N ASN A 440 -15.74 -19.45 8.47
CA ASN A 440 -14.57 -19.52 7.61
C ASN A 440 -14.74 -18.54 6.44
N ILE A 441 -13.60 -18.16 5.84
CA ILE A 441 -13.63 -17.40 4.60
C ILE A 441 -12.83 -18.18 3.57
N LYS A 442 -13.58 -18.98 2.82
CA LYS A 442 -13.08 -20.04 1.95
C LYS A 442 -11.98 -19.61 0.98
N CYS A 443 -11.95 -18.34 0.54
CA CYS A 443 -10.91 -17.87 -0.37
C CYS A 443 -9.54 -17.64 0.29
N ILE A 444 -9.47 -17.23 1.55
CA ILE A 444 -8.19 -16.89 2.21
C ILE A 444 -7.75 -17.99 3.15
N SER A 445 -8.68 -18.53 3.94
CA SER A 445 -8.33 -19.50 4.98
C SER A 445 -9.49 -20.45 5.28
N TRP A 446 -9.13 -21.72 5.48
CA TRP A 446 -10.02 -22.75 6.00
C TRP A 446 -10.13 -22.70 7.53
N ALA A 447 -9.38 -21.82 8.20
CA ALA A 447 -9.45 -21.65 9.65
C ALA A 447 -10.77 -20.94 10.02
N GLY A 448 -11.33 -21.34 11.16
CA GLY A 448 -12.45 -20.64 11.76
C GLY A 448 -11.99 -19.31 12.36
N HIS A 449 -12.67 -18.23 11.99
CA HIS A 449 -12.59 -16.93 12.60
C HIS A 449 -13.73 -16.80 13.62
N ASP A 450 -13.40 -16.38 14.83
CA ASP A 450 -14.31 -16.28 15.96
C ASP A 450 -14.52 -14.82 16.42
N TYR A 451 -14.26 -13.86 15.52
CA TYR A 451 -14.44 -12.43 15.80
C TYR A 451 -14.98 -11.65 14.60
N TYR A 452 -15.58 -10.49 14.85
CA TYR A 452 -16.02 -9.54 13.83
C TYR A 452 -15.91 -8.11 14.35
N HIS A 453 -15.93 -7.14 13.43
CA HIS A 453 -15.83 -5.73 13.77
C HIS A 453 -17.18 -5.03 13.60
N THR A 454 -17.57 -4.14 14.50
CA THR A 454 -18.71 -3.23 14.32
C THR A 454 -18.20 -1.83 14.05
N ARG A 455 -18.80 -1.18 13.06
CA ARG A 455 -18.53 0.23 12.75
C ARG A 455 -19.39 1.12 13.64
N ASP A 456 -18.74 1.93 14.49
CA ASP A 456 -19.45 2.64 15.56
C ASP A 456 -19.69 4.11 15.19
N THR A 457 -18.66 4.96 15.33
CA THR A 457 -18.78 6.42 15.16
C THR A 457 -17.76 6.94 14.17
N GLU A 458 -18.14 7.96 13.39
CA GLU A 458 -17.24 8.62 12.44
C GLU A 458 -16.06 9.25 13.16
N ASN A 459 -14.87 9.10 12.60
CA ASN A 459 -13.65 9.70 13.11
C ASN A 459 -12.72 10.06 11.93
N PRO A 460 -13.05 11.10 11.15
CA PRO A 460 -12.40 11.40 9.88
C PRO A 460 -10.90 11.70 9.98
N PHE A 461 -10.37 12.07 11.16
CA PHE A 461 -8.96 12.45 11.33
C PHE A 461 -8.07 11.37 11.93
N CYS A 462 -8.59 10.59 12.87
CA CYS A 462 -7.82 9.57 13.59
C CYS A 462 -8.43 8.17 13.53
N GLY A 463 -9.58 8.00 12.89
CA GLY A 463 -10.27 6.73 12.76
C GLY A 463 -9.47 5.74 11.92
N SER A 464 -9.86 4.47 12.06
CA SER A 464 -9.38 3.42 11.18
C SER A 464 -10.31 3.22 10.00
N HIS A 465 -9.81 2.57 8.97
CA HIS A 465 -10.62 2.04 7.87
C HIS A 465 -10.55 0.52 7.84
N ASP A 466 -11.36 -0.10 7.00
CA ASP A 466 -11.47 -1.54 6.90
C ASP A 466 -10.35 -2.19 6.06
N MET A 467 -9.68 -1.48 5.16
CA MET A 467 -8.45 -1.97 4.51
C MET A 467 -7.17 -1.81 5.37
N GLU A 468 -7.26 -1.90 6.70
CA GLU A 468 -6.08 -1.97 7.58
C GLU A 468 -6.33 -2.90 8.77
N THR A 469 -5.26 -3.42 9.38
CA THR A 469 -5.39 -4.19 10.62
C THR A 469 -5.80 -3.30 11.78
N HIS A 470 -6.59 -3.80 12.71
CA HIS A 470 -7.02 -3.07 13.91
C HIS A 470 -6.34 -3.61 15.15
N PHE A 471 -6.18 -2.75 16.16
CA PHE A 471 -5.66 -3.14 17.46
C PHE A 471 -6.82 -3.23 18.46
N ASP A 472 -6.95 -4.40 19.09
CA ASP A 472 -7.81 -4.64 20.23
C ASP A 472 -6.96 -4.95 21.45
N ALA A 473 -7.20 -4.24 22.55
CA ALA A 473 -6.44 -4.42 23.77
C ALA A 473 -7.34 -4.23 24.98
N ASP A 474 -7.35 -5.26 25.83
CA ASP A 474 -8.05 -5.22 27.11
C ASP A 474 -7.58 -4.03 27.97
N ASP A 475 -8.41 -3.64 28.93
CA ASP A 475 -8.15 -2.50 29.83
C ASP A 475 -6.85 -2.63 30.63
N GLU A 476 -6.39 -3.86 30.89
CA GLU A 476 -5.14 -4.15 31.60
C GLU A 476 -3.87 -3.99 30.75
N VAL A 477 -4.01 -3.94 29.41
CA VAL A 477 -2.86 -3.82 28.50
C VAL A 477 -2.34 -2.39 28.51
N LEU A 478 -1.12 -2.18 29.01
CA LEU A 478 -0.48 -0.85 29.06
C LEU A 478 0.28 -0.49 27.77
N SER A 479 0.77 -1.51 27.06
CA SER A 479 1.49 -1.37 25.80
C SER A 479 0.97 -2.41 24.81
N LEU A 480 0.70 -1.95 23.59
CA LEU A 480 0.29 -2.83 22.51
C LEU A 480 1.42 -3.78 22.11
N SER A 481 1.03 -4.93 21.61
CA SER A 481 1.90 -5.93 21.03
C SER A 481 1.24 -6.53 19.79
N ARG A 482 1.97 -7.40 19.10
CA ARG A 482 1.42 -8.15 17.96
C ARG A 482 0.18 -8.98 18.33
N ALA A 483 0.04 -9.39 19.58
CA ALA A 483 -1.10 -10.20 20.02
C ALA A 483 -2.43 -9.41 20.02
N CYS A 484 -2.35 -8.08 20.01
CA CYS A 484 -3.49 -7.17 19.97
C CYS A 484 -3.96 -6.88 18.53
N GLU A 485 -3.17 -7.24 17.52
CA GLU A 485 -3.45 -6.89 16.11
C GLU A 485 -4.35 -7.94 15.44
N SER A 486 -5.46 -7.49 14.85
CA SER A 486 -6.45 -8.33 14.16
C SER A 486 -6.74 -7.78 12.76
N ALA A 487 -6.87 -8.69 11.79
CA ALA A 487 -7.32 -8.36 10.45
C ALA A 487 -8.85 -8.27 10.41
N ILE A 488 -9.42 -7.34 9.66
CA ILE A 488 -10.88 -7.19 9.55
C ILE A 488 -11.42 -7.99 8.38
N TRP A 489 -11.85 -9.22 8.69
CA TRP A 489 -12.40 -10.11 7.68
C TRP A 489 -13.91 -9.98 7.48
N ARG A 490 -14.62 -9.74 8.59
CA ARG A 490 -16.06 -9.48 8.64
C ARG A 490 -16.30 -8.17 9.38
N LYS A 491 -17.14 -7.32 8.79
CA LYS A 491 -17.62 -6.09 9.43
C LYS A 491 -19.15 -6.04 9.48
N ILE A 492 -19.68 -5.39 10.50
CA ILE A 492 -21.11 -5.11 10.66
C ILE A 492 -21.30 -3.59 10.66
N ILE A 493 -22.22 -3.13 9.82
CA ILE A 493 -22.61 -1.73 9.71
C ILE A 493 -24.10 -1.64 10.01
N GLY A 494 -24.44 -1.12 11.20
CA GLY A 494 -25.81 -1.18 11.71
C GLY A 494 -26.27 -2.64 11.83
N THR A 495 -27.23 -3.04 11.01
CA THR A 495 -27.74 -4.43 10.95
C THR A 495 -27.18 -5.23 9.78
N VAL A 496 -26.38 -4.60 8.91
CA VAL A 496 -25.87 -5.22 7.69
C VAL A 496 -24.54 -5.91 7.98
N ARG A 497 -24.50 -7.23 7.75
CA ARG A 497 -23.28 -8.03 7.79
C ARG A 497 -22.58 -8.02 6.43
N ILE A 498 -21.27 -7.79 6.45
CA ILE A 498 -20.42 -7.76 5.26
C ILE A 498 -19.29 -8.79 5.44
N ASP A 499 -19.33 -9.82 4.61
CA ASP A 499 -18.45 -11.00 4.62
C ASP A 499 -17.63 -11.07 3.33
N SER A 500 -17.00 -9.96 2.94
CA SER A 500 -16.33 -9.82 1.63
C SER A 500 -14.84 -9.57 1.73
N LEU A 501 -14.21 -9.91 2.87
CA LEU A 501 -12.79 -9.71 3.14
C LEU A 501 -12.41 -8.23 3.13
N ALA A 502 -12.96 -7.47 4.07
CA ALA A 502 -12.85 -6.02 4.09
C ALA A 502 -11.39 -5.51 4.13
N LEU A 503 -10.47 -6.24 4.77
CA LEU A 503 -9.02 -5.95 4.71
C LEU A 503 -8.47 -5.87 3.28
N ASN A 504 -9.02 -6.68 2.38
CA ASN A 504 -8.70 -6.72 0.95
C ASN A 504 -9.69 -5.88 0.12
N GLY A 505 -10.39 -4.93 0.73
CA GLY A 505 -11.36 -4.05 0.10
C GLY A 505 -12.71 -4.66 -0.26
N ASP A 506 -13.70 -3.82 -0.56
CA ASP A 506 -15.01 -4.20 -1.04
C ASP A 506 -15.64 -3.12 -1.96
N ALA A 507 -16.95 -3.21 -2.19
CA ALA A 507 -17.68 -2.30 -3.07
C ALA A 507 -18.01 -0.94 -2.43
N ARG A 508 -17.58 -0.68 -1.19
CA ARG A 508 -17.78 0.58 -0.45
C ARG A 508 -16.55 1.47 -0.45
N ASP A 509 -15.44 0.98 -0.98
CA ASP A 509 -14.17 1.71 -0.98
C ASP A 509 -14.07 2.75 -2.09
N MET A 510 -14.77 2.55 -3.21
CA MET A 510 -14.71 3.46 -4.35
C MET A 510 -15.77 4.56 -4.28
N PHE A 511 -15.39 5.76 -4.73
CA PHE A 511 -16.30 6.86 -4.97
C PHE A 511 -17.01 6.63 -6.30
N CYS A 512 -18.22 6.07 -6.24
CA CYS A 512 -19.03 5.75 -7.42
C CYS A 512 -20.10 6.80 -7.73
N THR A 513 -20.36 7.74 -6.82
CA THR A 513 -21.38 8.79 -6.94
C THR A 513 -20.77 10.17 -6.81
N HIS A 514 -21.56 11.21 -7.10
CA HIS A 514 -21.15 12.59 -6.87
C HIS A 514 -20.75 12.78 -5.40
N THR A 515 -19.49 13.12 -5.17
CA THR A 515 -18.90 13.22 -3.83
C THR A 515 -18.08 14.49 -3.71
N ARG A 516 -18.20 15.19 -2.58
CA ARG A 516 -17.33 16.30 -2.21
C ARG A 516 -16.57 15.93 -0.94
N LEU A 517 -15.26 16.16 -0.95
CA LEU A 517 -14.35 15.94 0.17
C LEU A 517 -13.70 17.27 0.57
N ASN A 518 -13.67 17.56 1.86
CA ASN A 518 -12.90 18.66 2.44
C ASN A 518 -12.60 18.37 3.93
N MET A 519 -12.10 19.36 4.68
CA MET A 519 -11.80 19.19 6.12
C MET A 519 -13.01 18.80 7.00
N GLY A 520 -14.23 19.02 6.52
CA GLY A 520 -15.49 18.77 7.20
C GLY A 520 -16.23 17.51 6.73
N THR A 521 -15.61 16.65 5.95
CA THR A 521 -16.22 15.40 5.43
C THR A 521 -15.57 14.16 6.03
N ASN A 522 -16.22 13.01 5.85
CA ASN A 522 -15.65 11.70 6.13
C ASN A 522 -15.72 10.82 4.86
N PRO A 523 -14.58 10.50 4.21
CA PRO A 523 -13.22 10.86 4.61
C PRO A 523 -12.92 12.36 4.43
N SER A 524 -11.88 12.84 5.12
CA SER A 524 -11.36 14.21 5.01
C SER A 524 -10.20 14.30 4.02
N THR A 525 -9.92 15.49 3.49
CA THR A 525 -8.74 15.80 2.66
C THR A 525 -7.49 16.20 3.48
N CYS A 526 -7.60 16.22 4.81
CA CYS A 526 -6.45 16.51 5.68
C CYS A 526 -5.38 15.41 5.61
N ASN A 527 -4.15 15.73 6.02
CA ASN A 527 -3.06 14.75 6.01
C ASN A 527 -3.32 13.55 6.94
N ALA A 528 -2.73 12.40 6.58
CA ALA A 528 -2.69 11.24 7.45
C ALA A 528 -1.69 11.47 8.60
N LYS A 529 -1.99 10.89 9.75
CA LYS A 529 -1.04 10.83 10.87
C LYS A 529 -0.06 9.69 10.66
N THR A 530 1.21 9.94 10.95
CA THR A 530 2.28 8.95 10.79
C THR A 530 3.05 8.76 12.09
N LEU A 531 3.21 7.50 12.47
CA LEU A 531 4.02 7.02 13.59
C LEU A 531 4.97 5.95 13.06
N TYR A 532 6.20 6.34 12.75
CA TYR A 532 7.23 5.43 12.27
C TYR A 532 7.55 4.38 13.33
N ASN A 533 7.24 3.13 13.02
CA ASN A 533 7.39 2.02 13.96
C ASN A 533 7.86 0.72 13.28
N SER A 534 8.44 -0.18 14.08
CA SER A 534 8.67 -1.58 13.70
C SER A 534 8.25 -2.50 14.86
N MET A 535 7.81 -3.73 14.57
CA MET A 535 7.33 -4.70 15.56
C MET A 535 7.88 -6.13 15.31
N THR A 536 9.13 -6.23 14.86
CA THR A 536 9.74 -7.51 14.47
C THR A 536 9.88 -8.49 15.63
N THR A 537 10.07 -7.98 16.85
CA THR A 537 10.22 -8.77 18.08
C THR A 537 8.90 -8.94 18.85
N GLY A 538 7.77 -8.51 18.28
CA GLY A 538 6.46 -8.50 18.94
C GLY A 538 6.16 -7.23 19.75
N GLU A 539 7.16 -6.40 20.00
CA GLU A 539 7.07 -5.12 20.70
C GLU A 539 7.35 -3.94 19.75
N PHE A 540 6.74 -2.79 20.03
CA PHE A 540 6.90 -1.58 19.23
C PHE A 540 8.27 -0.92 19.45
N LYS A 541 8.92 -0.54 18.34
CA LYS A 541 10.09 0.34 18.32
C LYS A 541 9.75 1.60 17.53
N CYS A 542 9.70 2.74 18.20
CA CYS A 542 9.30 4.03 17.59
C CYS A 542 10.33 5.16 17.74
N ALA A 543 11.51 4.90 18.32
CA ALA A 543 12.47 5.95 18.66
C ALA A 543 13.27 6.47 17.46
N ASN A 544 13.70 5.57 16.58
CA ASN A 544 14.42 5.94 15.38
C ASN A 544 13.38 6.43 14.36
N TYR A 545 13.59 7.59 13.73
CA TYR A 545 12.70 8.23 12.74
C TYR A 545 11.49 9.04 13.27
N GLN A 546 11.45 9.38 14.55
CA GLN A 546 10.39 10.27 15.07
C GLN A 546 10.29 11.62 14.35
N SER A 547 11.42 12.16 13.89
CA SER A 547 11.45 13.43 13.14
C SER A 547 10.79 13.34 11.75
N ARG A 548 10.49 12.13 11.25
CA ARG A 548 9.73 11.92 10.02
C ARG A 548 8.22 11.90 10.23
N ASN A 549 7.78 11.79 11.49
CA ASN A 549 6.37 11.73 11.82
C ASN A 549 5.65 13.03 11.44
N THR A 550 4.36 12.89 11.15
CA THR A 550 3.38 13.96 11.14
C THR A 550 2.27 13.51 12.09
N GLN A 551 2.25 14.04 13.31
CA GLN A 551 1.29 13.71 14.36
C GLN A 551 0.12 14.70 14.42
N THR A 552 0.27 15.85 13.73
CA THR A 552 -0.73 16.90 13.63
C THR A 552 -1.59 16.71 12.39
N THR A 553 -2.91 16.79 12.53
CA THR A 553 -3.83 16.97 11.39
C THR A 553 -3.90 18.45 11.05
N TYR A 554 -3.49 18.82 9.84
CA TYR A 554 -3.55 20.19 9.35
C TYR A 554 -4.85 20.43 8.59
N LEU A 555 -5.63 21.40 9.05
CA LEU A 555 -6.83 21.87 8.36
C LEU A 555 -6.40 22.81 7.22
N THR A 556 -6.82 22.49 6.00
CA THR A 556 -6.44 23.22 4.77
C THR A 556 -7.67 23.52 3.93
N GLY A 557 -7.59 24.51 3.04
CA GLY A 557 -8.66 24.80 2.08
C GLY A 557 -8.78 23.77 0.94
N LEU A 558 -8.13 22.61 1.02
CA LEU A 558 -8.22 21.58 -0.02
C LEU A 558 -9.64 20.99 -0.10
N GLY A 559 -10.32 21.28 -1.20
CA GLY A 559 -11.57 20.65 -1.60
C GLY A 559 -11.38 19.79 -2.85
N ILE A 560 -11.94 18.59 -2.84
CA ILE A 560 -11.98 17.66 -3.99
C ILE A 560 -13.43 17.32 -4.29
N GLU A 561 -13.86 17.49 -5.52
CA GLU A 561 -15.19 17.12 -6.00
C GLU A 561 -15.07 16.08 -7.10
N ILE A 562 -15.79 14.98 -6.94
CA ILE A 562 -15.77 13.81 -7.82
C ILE A 562 -17.16 13.71 -8.44
N THR A 563 -17.26 13.83 -9.76
CA THR A 563 -18.55 13.79 -10.48
C THR A 563 -18.52 12.72 -11.57
N PRO A 564 -19.38 11.68 -11.49
CA PRO A 564 -19.45 10.65 -12.52
C PRO A 564 -20.06 11.18 -13.82
N PHE A 565 -19.60 10.63 -14.95
CA PHE A 565 -20.26 10.71 -16.25
C PHE A 565 -20.93 9.37 -16.60
N ASP A 566 -21.92 9.43 -17.50
CA ASP A 566 -22.66 8.23 -17.94
C ASP A 566 -21.79 7.22 -18.70
N ASP A 567 -20.65 7.65 -19.24
CA ASP A 567 -19.70 6.82 -19.99
C ASP A 567 -18.66 6.11 -19.09
N GLY A 568 -18.77 6.25 -17.77
CA GLY A 568 -17.86 5.66 -16.78
C GLY A 568 -16.62 6.50 -16.47
N ASN A 569 -16.42 7.65 -17.14
CA ASN A 569 -15.38 8.60 -16.76
C ASN A 569 -15.80 9.44 -15.54
N TYR A 570 -14.83 10.09 -14.90
CA TYR A 570 -15.09 10.98 -13.77
C TYR A 570 -14.46 12.34 -13.98
N ARG A 571 -15.19 13.41 -13.66
CA ARG A 571 -14.62 14.74 -13.48
C ARG A 571 -14.13 14.90 -12.04
N ILE A 572 -12.91 15.40 -11.90
CA ILE A 572 -12.27 15.73 -10.63
C ILE A 572 -12.00 17.23 -10.61
N ASP A 573 -12.62 17.96 -9.69
CA ASP A 573 -12.32 19.37 -9.44
C ASP A 573 -11.55 19.51 -8.13
N VAL A 574 -10.42 20.20 -8.19
CA VAL A 574 -9.54 20.45 -7.04
C VAL A 574 -9.44 21.95 -6.81
N ARG A 575 -9.66 22.38 -5.57
CA ARG A 575 -9.54 23.78 -5.12
C ARG A 575 -8.83 23.86 -3.78
N TRP A 576 -8.26 25.03 -3.48
CA TRP A 576 -7.44 25.26 -2.27
C TRP A 576 -8.02 26.31 -1.32
N ASP A 577 -9.25 26.74 -1.59
CA ASP A 577 -9.99 27.78 -0.85
C ASP A 577 -11.35 27.25 -0.32
N ASP A 578 -11.52 25.93 -0.21
CA ASP A 578 -12.68 25.29 0.41
C ASP A 578 -12.53 25.22 1.94
N TYR A 579 -12.76 26.34 2.60
CA TYR A 579 -12.69 26.45 4.06
C TYR A 579 -14.02 26.14 4.77
N THR A 580 -15.07 25.77 4.03
CA THR A 580 -16.43 25.63 4.58
C THR A 580 -16.71 24.21 5.09
N ILE A 581 -17.05 24.11 6.37
CA ILE A 581 -17.49 22.89 7.03
C ILE A 581 -19.03 22.88 6.99
N ALA A 582 -19.58 22.21 5.98
CA ALA A 582 -21.02 22.19 5.69
C ALA A 582 -21.77 21.04 6.39
N ASN A 583 -21.07 20.16 7.11
CA ASN A 583 -21.62 19.01 7.82
C ASN A 583 -21.37 19.15 9.32
N ASP A 584 -22.08 18.34 10.10
CA ASP A 584 -21.67 18.11 11.47
C ASP A 584 -20.39 17.25 11.44
N ALA A 585 -19.44 17.52 12.33
CA ALA A 585 -18.14 16.87 12.31
C ALA A 585 -17.66 16.49 13.72
N ILE A 586 -17.03 15.32 13.82
CA ILE A 586 -16.29 14.87 15.01
C ILE A 586 -14.81 14.97 14.68
N TRP A 587 -14.07 15.75 15.47
CA TRP A 587 -12.65 15.93 15.30
C TRP A 587 -11.90 15.45 16.54
N THR A 588 -10.87 14.65 16.34
CA THR A 588 -10.10 14.03 17.43
C THR A 588 -8.58 14.10 17.19
N GLY A 589 -7.81 14.02 18.27
CA GLY A 589 -6.34 14.07 18.29
C GLY A 589 -5.76 15.49 18.18
N SER A 590 -4.46 15.58 17.86
CA SER A 590 -3.79 16.87 17.62
C SER A 590 -4.15 17.45 16.24
N ILE A 591 -4.68 18.68 16.23
CA ILE A 591 -5.20 19.37 15.06
C ILE A 591 -4.66 20.80 15.05
N SER A 592 -4.23 21.28 13.88
CA SER A 592 -3.77 22.64 13.66
C SER A 592 -4.54 23.31 12.53
N LEU A 593 -5.07 24.49 12.80
CA LEU A 593 -5.61 25.39 11.79
C LEU A 593 -4.54 26.41 11.41
N LYS A 594 -4.09 26.35 10.15
CA LYS A 594 -3.07 27.23 9.57
C LYS A 594 -3.64 28.43 8.84
N GLU A 595 -4.80 28.25 8.21
CA GLU A 595 -5.41 29.22 7.31
C GLU A 595 -6.77 29.65 7.85
N LYS A 596 -7.85 29.04 7.37
CA LYS A 596 -9.21 29.42 7.70
C LYS A 596 -10.12 28.21 7.83
N ALA A 597 -11.08 28.29 8.74
CA ALA A 597 -12.16 27.32 8.86
C ALA A 597 -13.47 28.08 9.10
N ILE A 598 -14.51 27.73 8.35
CA ILE A 598 -15.84 28.33 8.46
C ILE A 598 -16.83 27.23 8.79
N LEU A 599 -17.25 27.16 10.04
CA LEU A 599 -18.34 26.27 10.45
C LEU A 599 -19.67 26.88 10.01
N ALA A 600 -20.31 26.22 9.05
CA ALA A 600 -21.51 26.75 8.41
C ALA A 600 -22.69 26.87 9.39
N THR A 601 -23.64 27.73 9.00
CA THR A 601 -24.85 28.04 9.75
C THR A 601 -25.54 26.77 10.29
N LYS A 602 -25.78 26.74 11.61
CA LYS A 602 -26.43 25.64 12.36
C LYS A 602 -25.72 24.28 12.29
N LYS A 603 -24.45 24.22 11.90
CA LYS A 603 -23.64 22.99 11.96
C LYS A 603 -22.91 22.87 13.27
N GLU A 604 -22.53 21.63 13.60
CA GLU A 604 -21.88 21.29 14.86
C GLU A 604 -20.49 20.67 14.65
N ILE A 605 -19.50 21.12 15.42
CA ILE A 605 -18.23 20.41 15.59
C ILE A 605 -18.13 19.92 17.03
N ARG A 606 -17.73 18.67 17.20
CA ARG A 606 -17.37 18.08 18.49
C ARG A 606 -15.87 17.79 18.52
N LEU A 607 -15.15 18.51 19.39
CA LEU A 607 -13.79 18.16 19.80
C LEU A 607 -13.92 17.22 21.02
N THR A 608 -13.61 15.95 20.82
CA THR A 608 -13.87 14.89 21.80
C THR A 608 -12.72 13.89 21.83
N GLN A 609 -12.68 13.00 22.82
CA GLN A 609 -11.58 12.05 22.97
C GLN A 609 -11.49 11.10 21.76
N ASN A 610 -10.28 10.89 21.25
CA ASN A 610 -10.04 9.86 20.26
C ASN A 610 -10.15 8.46 20.91
N LEU A 611 -11.00 7.61 20.35
CA LEU A 611 -11.17 6.22 20.78
C LEU A 611 -10.42 5.21 19.90
N THR A 612 -9.96 5.64 18.72
CA THR A 612 -9.11 4.81 17.87
C THR A 612 -7.68 4.83 18.38
N VAL A 613 -7.05 3.66 18.39
CA VAL A 613 -5.64 3.50 18.75
C VAL A 613 -4.74 4.37 17.85
N ALA A 614 -4.01 5.31 18.46
CA ALA A 614 -3.13 6.25 17.77
C ALA A 614 -1.67 6.22 18.25
N GLN A 615 -1.38 5.53 19.35
CA GLN A 615 -0.03 5.34 19.90
C GLN A 615 0.08 3.98 20.61
N PRO A 616 1.30 3.41 20.73
CA PRO A 616 1.48 2.05 21.24
C PRO A 616 1.35 1.94 22.76
N MET A 617 1.39 3.04 23.50
CA MET A 617 1.28 3.08 24.95
C MET A 617 0.06 3.89 25.38
N ARG A 618 -0.59 3.50 26.47
CA ARG A 618 -1.68 4.29 27.05
C ARG A 618 -1.16 5.67 27.45
N ASP A 619 -1.98 6.68 27.22
CA ASP A 619 -1.76 8.04 27.66
C ASP A 619 -2.13 8.17 29.14
N ASP A 620 -1.27 8.80 29.94
CA ASP A 620 -1.49 8.94 31.38
C ASP A 620 -2.69 9.85 31.71
N ILE A 621 -3.09 10.75 30.80
CA ILE A 621 -4.21 11.68 31.01
C ILE A 621 -5.53 11.00 30.66
N THR A 622 -5.60 10.33 29.51
CA THR A 622 -6.86 9.75 29.01
C THR A 622 -7.08 8.33 29.50
N GLY A 623 -6.00 7.59 29.79
CA GLY A 623 -6.02 6.14 30.02
C GLY A 623 -6.21 5.33 28.74
N LEU A 624 -6.19 5.95 27.56
CA LEU A 624 -6.42 5.31 26.26
C LEU A 624 -5.14 5.30 25.43
N PHE A 625 -5.11 4.51 24.36
CA PHE A 625 -4.02 4.54 23.36
C PHE A 625 -4.08 5.76 22.43
N ALA A 626 -4.50 6.91 22.96
CA ALA A 626 -4.57 8.17 22.27
C ALA A 626 -4.48 9.32 23.27
N LYS A 627 -3.76 10.37 22.88
CA LYS A 627 -3.66 11.63 23.64
C LYS A 627 -5.01 12.38 23.66
N PRO A 628 -5.20 13.34 24.57
CA PRO A 628 -6.33 14.26 24.51
C PRO A 628 -6.38 15.00 23.18
N THR A 629 -7.59 15.32 22.72
CA THR A 629 -7.80 16.10 21.50
C THR A 629 -7.46 17.56 21.73
N VAL A 630 -6.70 18.15 20.82
CA VAL A 630 -6.32 19.57 20.89
C VAL A 630 -6.46 20.19 19.51
N LEU A 631 -7.28 21.23 19.39
CA LEU A 631 -7.33 22.11 18.23
C LEU A 631 -6.55 23.40 18.55
N VAL A 632 -5.53 23.69 17.75
CA VAL A 632 -4.77 24.94 17.83
C VAL A 632 -5.08 25.80 16.61
N CYS A 633 -5.60 27.00 16.84
CA CYS A 633 -5.67 28.06 15.83
C CYS A 633 -4.34 28.82 15.87
N GLU A 634 -3.50 28.64 14.86
CA GLU A 634 -2.16 29.22 14.83
C GLU A 634 -2.17 30.70 14.40
N ALA A 635 -1.05 31.38 14.60
CA ALA A 635 -0.87 32.78 14.18
C ALA A 635 -1.22 32.97 12.69
N GLY A 636 -2.04 33.97 12.39
CA GLY A 636 -2.52 34.24 11.02
C GLY A 636 -3.76 33.45 10.62
N SER A 637 -4.22 32.50 11.44
CA SER A 637 -5.43 31.74 11.15
C SER A 637 -6.73 32.41 11.60
N GLU A 638 -7.83 32.04 10.95
CA GLU A 638 -9.19 32.50 11.31
C GLU A 638 -10.18 31.33 11.41
N PHE A 639 -10.77 31.13 12.58
CA PHE A 639 -11.91 30.23 12.76
C PHE A 639 -13.20 31.05 12.86
N VAL A 640 -14.18 30.77 11.99
CA VAL A 640 -15.48 31.46 11.96
C VAL A 640 -16.60 30.47 12.27
N GLN A 641 -17.35 30.73 13.33
CA GLN A 641 -18.64 30.12 13.60
C GLN A 641 -19.75 30.99 13.00
N GLU A 642 -20.43 30.51 11.95
CA GLU A 642 -21.59 31.21 11.39
C GLU A 642 -22.81 31.13 12.30
N ALA A 643 -23.88 31.82 11.90
CA ALA A 643 -25.07 31.98 12.73
C ALA A 643 -25.64 30.66 13.24
N GLY A 644 -25.78 30.56 14.57
CA GLY A 644 -26.35 29.38 15.23
C GLY A 644 -25.51 28.11 15.18
N SER A 645 -24.28 28.13 14.64
CA SER A 645 -23.39 26.98 14.68
C SER A 645 -22.92 26.67 16.11
N ILE A 646 -22.41 25.46 16.33
CA ILE A 646 -22.01 24.97 17.65
C ILE A 646 -20.63 24.34 17.58
N VAL A 647 -19.74 24.73 18.48
CA VAL A 647 -18.51 23.97 18.77
C VAL A 647 -18.59 23.48 20.21
N ASN A 648 -18.52 22.17 20.41
CA ASN A 648 -18.43 21.54 21.71
C ASN A 648 -17.00 21.03 21.93
N VAL A 649 -16.41 21.38 23.07
CA VAL A 649 -15.10 20.89 23.52
C VAL A 649 -15.35 20.04 24.77
N GLU A 650 -15.13 18.73 24.63
CA GLU A 650 -15.59 17.69 25.54
C GLU A 650 -14.44 16.73 25.93
N GLU A 651 -14.63 15.95 26.99
CA GLU A 651 -13.76 14.80 27.32
C GLU A 651 -12.25 15.12 27.40
N LYS A 652 -11.87 16.09 28.24
CA LYS A 652 -10.46 16.52 28.41
C LYS A 652 -9.84 17.19 27.17
N SER A 653 -10.64 17.52 26.16
CA SER A 653 -10.16 18.19 24.95
C SER A 653 -9.84 19.67 25.18
N SER A 654 -9.06 20.24 24.28
CA SER A 654 -8.67 21.65 24.34
C SER A 654 -8.85 22.39 23.01
N LEU A 655 -9.28 23.65 23.10
CA LEU A 655 -9.23 24.63 22.01
C LEU A 655 -8.25 25.74 22.41
N VAL A 656 -7.24 25.98 21.57
CA VAL A 656 -6.21 26.99 21.79
C VAL A 656 -6.26 28.02 20.67
N ILE A 657 -6.37 29.29 21.02
CA ILE A 657 -6.31 30.42 20.08
C ILE A 657 -4.98 31.12 20.31
N GLU A 658 -3.99 30.86 19.46
CA GLU A 658 -2.64 31.43 19.61
C GLU A 658 -2.59 32.93 19.32
N ALA A 659 -1.52 33.57 19.79
CA ALA A 659 -1.27 34.98 19.49
C ALA A 659 -1.25 35.22 17.97
N GLY A 660 -1.99 36.23 17.51
CA GLY A 660 -2.16 36.51 16.08
C GLY A 660 -3.22 35.67 15.35
N ALA A 661 -3.87 34.73 16.02
CA ALA A 661 -5.06 34.02 15.51
C ALA A 661 -6.35 34.78 15.87
N ALA A 662 -7.40 34.55 15.07
CA ALA A 662 -8.75 35.07 15.33
C ALA A 662 -9.78 33.93 15.39
N TYR A 663 -10.63 33.97 16.41
CA TYR A 663 -11.80 33.11 16.54
C TYR A 663 -13.04 33.98 16.61
N ARG A 664 -13.94 33.85 15.64
CA ARG A 664 -15.14 34.68 15.53
C ARG A 664 -16.40 33.84 15.67
N MET A 665 -17.34 34.35 16.46
CA MET A 665 -18.66 33.75 16.67
C MET A 665 -19.75 34.70 16.21
N ASP A 666 -20.47 34.34 15.16
CA ASP A 666 -21.61 35.13 14.67
C ASP A 666 -22.88 34.90 15.50
N SER A 667 -23.94 35.64 15.16
CA SER A 667 -25.16 35.68 15.95
C SER A 667 -25.71 34.29 16.30
N LYS A 668 -26.04 34.09 17.58
CA LYS A 668 -26.59 32.83 18.14
C LYS A 668 -25.64 31.63 18.10
N ALA A 669 -24.41 31.77 17.60
CA ALA A 669 -23.41 30.71 17.64
C ALA A 669 -23.03 30.36 19.09
N LYS A 670 -22.57 29.13 19.33
CA LYS A 670 -22.25 28.63 20.67
C LYS A 670 -20.91 27.92 20.71
N LEU A 671 -20.02 28.38 21.58
CA LEU A 671 -18.81 27.66 21.96
C LEU A 671 -19.04 27.11 23.38
N LYS A 672 -19.07 25.78 23.51
CA LYS A 672 -19.31 25.09 24.78
C LYS A 672 -18.07 24.35 25.22
N ILE A 673 -17.58 24.65 26.42
CA ILE A 673 -16.45 23.99 27.06
C ILE A 673 -16.99 23.17 28.23
N ASP A 674 -16.84 21.85 28.15
CA ASP A 674 -17.29 20.95 29.21
C ASP A 674 -16.39 20.99 30.45
N ARG A 675 -16.81 20.36 31.56
CA ARG A 675 -16.19 20.51 32.87
C ARG A 675 -14.71 20.14 32.91
N THR A 676 -14.32 19.16 32.12
CA THR A 676 -12.95 18.61 32.06
C THR A 676 -12.11 19.20 30.93
N SER A 677 -12.67 20.11 30.12
CA SER A 677 -12.06 20.62 28.89
C SER A 677 -11.58 22.06 29.05
N HIS A 678 -10.73 22.51 28.13
CA HIS A 678 -10.10 23.83 28.23
C HIS A 678 -10.24 24.67 26.96
N LEU A 679 -10.45 25.97 27.16
CA LEU A 679 -10.26 27.02 26.17
C LEU A 679 -9.10 27.91 26.62
N VAL A 680 -8.06 28.01 25.80
CA VAL A 680 -6.89 28.86 26.03
C VAL A 680 -6.88 29.99 25.01
N VAL A 681 -6.89 31.24 25.46
CA VAL A 681 -6.95 32.43 24.58
C VAL A 681 -5.68 33.27 24.77
N ARG A 682 -4.84 33.25 23.73
CA ARG A 682 -3.64 34.09 23.55
C ARG A 682 -3.81 35.06 22.37
N GLY A 683 -4.71 34.75 21.44
CA GLY A 683 -5.11 35.60 20.32
C GLY A 683 -6.41 36.36 20.57
N LYS A 684 -7.23 36.51 19.54
CA LYS A 684 -8.48 37.27 19.58
C LYS A 684 -9.70 36.36 19.52
N LEU A 685 -10.56 36.42 20.54
CA LEU A 685 -11.88 35.80 20.54
C LEU A 685 -12.96 36.89 20.38
N ILE A 686 -13.71 36.84 19.29
CA ILE A 686 -14.76 37.81 18.94
C ILE A 686 -16.12 37.12 19.14
N VAL A 687 -16.91 37.64 20.09
CA VAL A 687 -18.24 37.15 20.42
C VAL A 687 -19.26 38.13 19.87
N GLY A 688 -19.89 37.77 18.74
CA GLY A 688 -20.90 38.59 18.10
C GLY A 688 -22.22 38.62 18.85
N ASN A 689 -23.07 39.58 18.52
CA ASN A 689 -24.35 39.82 19.19
C ASN A 689 -25.23 38.55 19.27
N GLY A 690 -25.53 38.13 20.50
CA GLY A 690 -26.35 36.96 20.81
C GLY A 690 -25.64 35.62 20.72
N ALA A 691 -24.35 35.59 20.34
CA ALA A 691 -23.49 34.42 20.48
C ALA A 691 -23.22 34.11 21.97
N LYS A 692 -22.87 32.86 22.28
CA LYS A 692 -22.69 32.42 23.68
C LYS A 692 -21.43 31.56 23.83
N LEU A 693 -20.50 32.04 24.65
CA LEU A 693 -19.47 31.22 25.26
C LEU A 693 -20.02 30.60 26.56
N VAL A 694 -20.01 29.28 26.65
CA VAL A 694 -20.51 28.53 27.82
C VAL A 694 -19.37 27.67 28.37
N VAL A 695 -18.86 28.03 29.54
CA VAL A 695 -17.78 27.30 30.21
C VAL A 695 -18.33 26.67 31.49
N ARG A 696 -18.25 25.33 31.60
CA ARG A 696 -18.88 24.58 32.69
C ARG A 696 -18.02 24.40 33.95
N SER A 697 -16.75 24.80 33.92
CA SER A 697 -15.84 24.83 35.07
C SER A 697 -15.03 26.12 35.07
N LYS A 698 -14.62 26.60 36.26
CA LYS A 698 -13.82 27.84 36.36
C LYS A 698 -12.42 27.70 35.74
N GLU A 699 -11.86 26.49 35.75
CA GLU A 699 -10.55 26.16 35.18
C GLU A 699 -10.59 25.90 33.67
N GLY A 700 -11.80 25.83 33.09
CA GLY A 700 -12.00 25.56 31.67
C GLY A 700 -11.74 26.77 30.75
N LEU A 701 -11.48 27.97 31.29
CA LEU A 701 -11.10 29.15 30.51
C LEU A 701 -9.79 29.75 31.05
N GLN A 702 -8.80 29.88 30.17
CA GLN A 702 -7.49 30.47 30.46
C GLN A 702 -7.24 31.64 29.51
N LEU A 703 -7.10 32.85 30.07
CA LEU A 703 -6.75 34.05 29.32
C LEU A 703 -5.25 34.33 29.53
N GLU A 704 -4.44 34.09 28.50
CA GLU A 704 -2.98 34.17 28.54
C GLU A 704 -2.47 35.29 27.64
N GLY A 705 -2.90 36.52 27.91
CA GLY A 705 -2.55 37.70 27.11
C GLY A 705 -3.40 37.91 25.85
N GLY A 706 -4.40 37.05 25.61
CA GLY A 706 -5.38 37.23 24.54
C GLY A 706 -6.51 38.22 24.88
N GLU A 707 -7.25 38.63 23.87
CA GLU A 707 -8.36 39.58 23.96
C GLU A 707 -9.70 38.87 23.70
N VAL A 708 -10.70 39.18 24.53
CA VAL A 708 -12.11 38.80 24.28
C VAL A 708 -12.89 40.06 23.96
N VAL A 709 -13.38 40.17 22.72
CA VAL A 709 -14.15 41.31 22.21
C VAL A 709 -15.62 40.91 22.09
N ASN A 710 -16.51 41.77 22.56
CA ASN A 710 -17.96 41.58 22.45
C ASN A 710 -18.50 42.64 21.48
N GLU A 711 -19.19 42.21 20.42
CA GLU A 711 -19.75 43.11 19.37
C GLU A 711 -21.24 43.38 19.52
#